data_AF-A0AAV1G1A1-F1
#
_entry.id   AF-A0AAV1G1A1-F1
#
_cell.length_a   1.000
_cell.length_b   1.000
_cell.length_c   1.000
_cell.angle_alpha   90.00
_cell.angle_beta   90.00
_cell.angle_gamma   90.00
#
_symmetry.space_group_name_H-M   'P 1'
#
loop_
_entity.id
_entity.type
_entity.pdbx_description
1 polymer ?
#
loop_
_entity_poly.entity_id
_entity_poly.type
_entity_poly.pdbx_seq_one_letter_code
_entity_poly.pdbx_strand_id
1 'polypeptide(L)'
;MGLWSVWTFSLLALLHLLYPKFVAHAEISSAKTNDEFHHMEITPTEARVTRKSKVLHEIHNGTKVFGAFETGAAGILKPNNGNRVGKESGRGEEVPIGIKAASNSDQHLKTAGKKYGNKSNHKEKLPVASMMQEDNIFDTRKRAKRSVGTGENVDRSNSGEAQPKEWFLETVQGVSNPRAEYRRSGEEARGSNPRPGEPHLDTSTFALSGDSAHNQAMVHWSGHNSSVILILTKLYDFNLGAVTESSLWRSNDYGSTYTKLNDKVGSRTVLSYLYVCPTNKQKIMMLSDPEVESAVLISSDEGASFEKYTINFNILSLLFHPAQENWILAYSHDSKLYSSLDFGRKWQLVHDNVMLGRFYWAVMGLDRESDVVHIETRIAKGRAQYVKCRAQRCTDANRQYLFPGHVDTNSLVVQDEYVFTQVTKSGRASYFVSYMRESFKRMKLPKYCLPKDMHIISTDEKQVFAAVQEWNQNNTYSLYISDSPGVYFILSLENLRTSRGPAGNLLVDFYKVEGINGMYLANKLLDNHVKTFITYNKGQTWALLPAPATDVAGNNLHCILPFCSLHLHLEMSENPYTSGPITSKKSVPGIIVATGNIGTELSSTNLGMFITSDAGNSWRQIFDEEHNVWFLDNGGALLAVLHAATPIRHLWISLDEGKKWDRHSFSLAPLYVDGVLMEPESDNHIITFFGHFSHRSEWQLIKIDYKGLFNRRCMDGDYQTWHLRNKGEQCVMGEKQIYMKRRPGNRCMLAQDYSRLYSSEPCLCTSYDFECDYGWERQVDGKCSPAFWFNPNGAAKSCSTSQSFLNSTGYRKVLSNNCKEDGRNVYSPKRQPCRPRPPRGLRLSTSPGELAASVGNNVTFMVYLDDGDSLRTSIQLDFGDGIKITYSNLSRTDDGIKHVYRATGIYRVTAFAENSQGSDSSTLFLHITSPVERVYLSAPIVAIRGKEANLTAVVWPSHTRILTFFWWFDNSSEPIITLEGSISYTFQKEGKNKVTVQVASGSTIIQDSKVITVKEFFRSLLLSFSPALDEHNPDIPEWREDVGRVVRTALSQVSGVLEDQLLVSLYPGLPSTAELFILPDEHMSSEHKRSSEEALETISNIFVTALNQGLIQFELKADIRIIVYMTQQTLAPLVDSNSIHSGSAMLMLLTVVFVGLAAFFIYKFKRKIPWIHVQTEDSQEKDPEVISTVGQNDTMTKVKLSEFPSPKELMEKELEARSRGGIGRNMERIVTREFPNCTNV
;
A
#
# COMPACT_ATOMS: atom_id res chain seq x y z
N MET A 1 16.96 -60.27 16.31
CA MET A 1 18.35 -59.97 15.93
C MET A 1 18.68 -58.59 16.50
N GLY A 2 19.56 -58.48 17.50
CA GLY A 2 19.70 -57.20 18.25
C GLY A 2 20.96 -57.10 19.14
N LEU A 3 22.04 -57.80 18.78
CA LEU A 3 23.26 -57.92 19.58
C LEU A 3 24.55 -57.66 18.78
N TRP A 4 24.44 -57.14 17.55
CA TRP A 4 25.57 -56.91 16.63
C TRP A 4 25.84 -55.43 16.29
N SER A 5 24.89 -54.51 16.54
CA SER A 5 25.06 -53.08 16.26
C SER A 5 25.80 -52.29 17.36
N VAL A 6 25.91 -52.83 18.58
CA VAL A 6 26.53 -52.13 19.72
C VAL A 6 28.07 -52.22 19.67
N TRP A 7 28.61 -53.32 19.16
CA TRP A 7 30.06 -53.56 19.09
C TRP A 7 30.76 -52.74 18.00
N THR A 8 30.07 -52.37 16.91
CA THR A 8 30.65 -51.56 15.83
C THR A 8 30.79 -50.08 16.21
N PHE A 9 29.84 -49.51 16.98
CA PHE A 9 29.90 -48.11 17.41
C PHE A 9 31.03 -47.84 18.42
N SER A 10 31.29 -48.77 19.34
CA SER A 10 32.37 -48.62 20.33
C SER A 10 33.77 -48.63 19.70
N LEU A 11 33.94 -49.26 18.53
CA LEU A 11 35.24 -49.36 17.87
C LEU A 11 35.62 -48.08 17.09
N LEU A 12 34.65 -47.37 16.50
CA LEU A 12 34.91 -46.06 15.87
C LEU A 12 35.20 -44.97 16.91
N ALA A 13 34.56 -45.01 18.08
CA ALA A 13 34.74 -44.01 19.12
C ALA A 13 36.18 -43.95 19.68
N LEU A 14 36.90 -45.07 19.67
CA LEU A 14 38.29 -45.14 20.16
C LEU A 14 39.33 -44.62 19.16
N LEU A 15 38.98 -44.50 17.87
CA LEU A 15 39.90 -44.10 16.79
C LEU A 15 39.96 -42.59 16.54
N HIS A 16 39.07 -41.79 17.15
CA HIS A 16 39.02 -40.34 16.99
C HIS A 16 39.71 -39.53 18.12
N LEU A 17 40.38 -40.19 19.07
CA LEU A 17 41.05 -39.56 20.22
C LEU A 17 42.57 -39.37 20.06
N LEU A 18 43.11 -39.56 18.85
CA LEU A 18 44.52 -39.33 18.53
C LEU A 18 44.67 -38.43 17.29
N TYR A 19 45.62 -37.49 17.38
CA TYR A 19 46.00 -36.44 16.42
C TYR A 19 45.08 -35.21 16.25
N PRO A 20 45.57 -33.98 16.51
CA PRO A 20 44.82 -32.73 16.35
C PRO A 20 45.21 -31.91 15.09
N LYS A 21 44.28 -31.03 14.66
CA LYS A 21 44.44 -29.81 13.83
C LYS A 21 45.32 -29.88 12.56
N PHE A 22 44.68 -29.60 11.41
CA PHE A 22 45.29 -28.78 10.36
C PHE A 22 44.25 -27.85 9.69
N VAL A 23 44.71 -26.80 9.01
CA VAL A 23 43.88 -25.81 8.29
C VAL A 23 44.42 -25.63 6.87
N ALA A 24 43.53 -25.78 5.88
CA ALA A 24 43.67 -25.34 4.50
C ALA A 24 42.22 -25.09 3.99
N HIS A 25 41.84 -24.03 3.27
CA HIS A 25 42.43 -23.35 2.10
C HIS A 25 42.60 -24.27 0.88
N ALA A 26 41.63 -24.21 -0.03
CA ALA A 26 41.68 -24.74 -1.39
C ALA A 26 41.02 -23.69 -2.31
N GLU A 27 41.50 -23.60 -3.55
CA GLU A 27 41.34 -22.40 -4.38
C GLU A 27 40.12 -22.46 -5.32
N ILE A 28 39.59 -21.28 -5.66
CA ILE A 28 38.70 -21.12 -6.82
C ILE A 28 39.54 -20.52 -7.95
N SER A 29 39.67 -21.26 -9.06
CA SER A 29 40.41 -20.82 -10.23
C SER A 29 39.62 -19.79 -11.06
N SER A 30 40.08 -18.53 -11.05
CA SER A 30 39.62 -17.51 -11.99
C SER A 30 40.66 -17.31 -13.10
N ALA A 31 40.33 -17.65 -14.35
CA ALA A 31 41.20 -17.36 -15.48
C ALA A 31 41.33 -15.85 -15.69
N LYS A 32 42.56 -15.33 -15.69
CA LYS A 32 42.86 -13.99 -16.22
C LYS A 32 43.03 -14.06 -17.73
N THR A 33 42.22 -13.32 -18.46
CA THR A 33 42.62 -12.72 -19.74
C THR A 33 42.81 -11.23 -19.50
N ASN A 34 44.01 -10.72 -19.72
CA ASN A 34 44.20 -9.28 -19.90
C ASN A 34 43.53 -8.86 -21.22
N ASP A 35 43.15 -7.60 -21.32
CA ASP A 35 43.54 -6.74 -22.45
C ASP A 35 43.31 -5.27 -22.08
N GLU A 36 43.83 -4.36 -22.91
CA GLU A 36 44.29 -3.04 -22.47
C GLU A 36 43.25 -1.91 -22.55
N PHE A 37 43.50 -0.86 -21.77
CA PHE A 37 42.79 0.42 -21.91
C PHE A 37 43.26 1.14 -23.18
N HIS A 38 42.36 1.30 -24.15
CA HIS A 38 42.53 2.29 -25.22
C HIS A 38 41.50 3.41 -25.10
N HIS A 39 41.98 4.61 -24.74
CA HIS A 39 41.31 5.86 -25.09
C HIS A 39 41.36 6.05 -26.60
N MET A 40 40.23 6.43 -27.22
CA MET A 40 40.25 6.96 -28.58
C MET A 40 39.13 7.98 -28.79
N GLU A 41 39.52 9.22 -29.06
CA GLU A 41 38.61 10.26 -29.55
C GLU A 41 38.30 10.00 -31.03
N ILE A 42 37.04 10.18 -31.45
CA ILE A 42 36.69 10.23 -32.88
C ILE A 42 35.71 11.38 -33.11
N THR A 43 36.18 12.38 -33.86
CA THR A 43 35.39 13.50 -34.40
C THR A 43 34.60 13.07 -35.65
N PRO A 44 33.50 13.77 -36.01
CA PRO A 44 32.62 13.35 -37.09
C PRO A 44 33.20 13.63 -38.49
N THR A 45 32.79 12.84 -39.48
CA THR A 45 33.06 13.09 -40.91
C THR A 45 31.78 13.05 -41.74
N GLU A 46 31.67 13.98 -42.70
CA GLU A 46 30.52 14.14 -43.60
C GLU A 46 30.74 13.49 -44.99
N ALA A 47 29.74 13.68 -45.86
CA ALA A 47 29.68 13.45 -47.31
C ALA A 47 29.29 12.03 -47.78
N ARG A 48 28.57 11.82 -48.89
CA ARG A 48 27.51 12.52 -49.66
C ARG A 48 27.39 11.72 -50.99
N VAL A 49 26.17 11.35 -51.39
CA VAL A 49 25.60 11.46 -52.78
C VAL A 49 26.50 11.03 -53.97
N THR A 50 26.19 10.02 -54.82
CA THR A 50 25.00 9.78 -55.70
C THR A 50 24.72 8.26 -55.85
N ARG A 51 23.55 7.68 -56.20
CA ARG A 51 22.25 8.02 -56.84
C ARG A 51 22.16 7.88 -58.39
N LYS A 52 21.16 7.09 -58.84
CA LYS A 52 20.61 6.87 -60.23
C LYS A 52 21.37 5.91 -61.18
N SER A 53 20.78 5.33 -62.25
CA SER A 53 19.45 4.67 -62.48
C SER A 53 19.24 4.35 -63.99
N LYS A 54 18.80 3.12 -64.36
CA LYS A 54 18.14 2.67 -65.62
C LYS A 54 18.05 1.10 -65.57
N VAL A 55 17.18 0.36 -66.26
CA VAL A 55 16.22 0.59 -67.38
C VAL A 55 14.78 0.17 -66.95
N LEU A 56 13.78 0.27 -67.84
CA LEU A 56 12.33 0.19 -67.60
C LEU A 56 11.60 -0.60 -68.73
N HIS A 57 10.57 -1.41 -68.39
CA HIS A 57 9.59 -2.11 -69.27
C HIS A 57 10.16 -3.12 -70.32
N GLU A 58 9.43 -4.09 -70.91
CA GLU A 58 8.19 -4.87 -70.59
C GLU A 58 7.99 -5.98 -71.67
N ILE A 59 6.85 -6.70 -71.65
CA ILE A 59 6.15 -7.41 -72.77
C ILE A 59 6.16 -8.97 -72.79
N HIS A 60 5.00 -9.51 -72.39
CA HIS A 60 4.22 -10.68 -72.87
C HIS A 60 4.71 -12.17 -72.89
N ASN A 61 3.91 -12.96 -72.15
CA ASN A 61 3.11 -14.14 -72.54
C ASN A 61 3.71 -15.53 -72.82
N GLY A 62 3.13 -16.53 -72.11
CA GLY A 62 2.86 -17.89 -72.61
C GLY A 62 3.03 -19.00 -71.56
N THR A 63 2.16 -20.02 -71.41
CA THR A 63 0.77 -20.18 -71.92
C THR A 63 0.04 -21.33 -71.18
N LYS A 64 -1.30 -21.29 -71.16
CA LYS A 64 -2.27 -22.39 -70.86
C LYS A 64 -2.32 -22.94 -69.41
N VAL A 65 -3.44 -23.28 -68.75
CA VAL A 65 -4.90 -23.51 -69.03
C VAL A 65 -5.35 -24.99 -68.90
N PHE A 66 -5.96 -25.26 -67.73
CA PHE A 66 -7.08 -26.18 -67.40
C PHE A 66 -7.01 -27.72 -67.56
N GLY A 67 -7.41 -28.39 -66.45
CA GLY A 67 -8.29 -29.58 -66.43
C GLY A 67 -7.67 -30.90 -65.93
N ALA A 68 -8.43 -31.91 -65.45
CA ALA A 68 -9.79 -31.94 -64.87
C ALA A 68 -10.15 -33.40 -64.42
N PHE A 69 -10.72 -33.60 -63.21
CA PHE A 69 -11.46 -34.82 -62.78
C PHE A 69 -10.65 -36.17 -62.81
N GLU A 70 -11.05 -37.35 -62.30
CA GLU A 70 -12.24 -37.78 -61.52
C GLU A 70 -11.88 -38.90 -60.48
N THR A 71 -12.89 -39.34 -59.72
CA THR A 71 -13.00 -40.41 -58.69
C THR A 71 -12.12 -41.67 -58.74
N GLY A 72 -11.89 -42.24 -57.54
CA GLY A 72 -11.66 -43.69 -57.35
C GLY A 72 -11.83 -44.11 -55.88
N ALA A 73 -12.70 -45.09 -55.58
CA ALA A 73 -13.01 -45.51 -54.20
C ALA A 73 -13.28 -47.02 -54.07
N ALA A 74 -12.77 -47.67 -53.01
CA ALA A 74 -13.25 -48.93 -52.45
C ALA A 74 -12.56 -49.21 -51.09
N GLY A 75 -13.24 -49.90 -50.15
CA GLY A 75 -12.66 -50.24 -48.84
C GLY A 75 -13.66 -50.61 -47.74
N ILE A 76 -14.64 -51.47 -48.03
CA ILE A 76 -15.70 -51.85 -47.09
C ILE A 76 -15.40 -53.22 -46.46
N LEU A 77 -15.61 -53.36 -45.14
CA LEU A 77 -16.03 -54.62 -44.50
C LEU A 77 -16.94 -54.35 -43.28
N LYS A 78 -17.81 -55.31 -42.96
CA LYS A 78 -18.88 -55.35 -41.93
C LYS A 78 -19.14 -56.85 -41.59
N PRO A 79 -20.03 -57.21 -40.65
CA PRO A 79 -20.21 -56.80 -39.24
C PRO A 79 -20.33 -58.06 -38.31
N ASN A 80 -20.69 -57.94 -37.02
CA ASN A 80 -21.52 -58.97 -36.35
C ASN A 80 -22.24 -58.53 -35.05
N ASN A 81 -23.20 -59.36 -34.59
CA ASN A 81 -24.12 -59.13 -33.44
C ASN A 81 -23.65 -59.78 -32.11
N GLY A 82 -24.26 -59.45 -30.95
CA GLY A 82 -23.82 -60.01 -29.64
C GLY A 82 -24.65 -59.97 -28.33
N ASN A 83 -25.87 -59.40 -28.26
CA ASN A 83 -26.96 -59.62 -27.27
C ASN A 83 -26.74 -60.02 -25.76
N ARG A 84 -27.41 -59.27 -24.82
CA ARG A 84 -27.78 -59.62 -23.40
C ARG A 84 -26.61 -59.71 -22.39
N VAL A 85 -26.69 -59.51 -21.06
CA VAL A 85 -27.70 -59.35 -19.96
C VAL A 85 -27.14 -58.27 -18.97
N GLY A 86 -27.81 -57.58 -18.02
CA GLY A 86 -29.21 -57.46 -17.53
C GLY A 86 -29.24 -57.09 -16.00
N LYS A 87 -30.43 -56.82 -15.42
CA LYS A 87 -30.75 -56.23 -14.07
C LYS A 87 -30.41 -54.73 -13.93
N GLU A 88 -31.27 -53.79 -13.49
CA GLU A 88 -32.51 -53.72 -12.66
C GLU A 88 -32.33 -53.49 -11.15
N SER A 89 -32.49 -52.23 -10.71
CA SER A 89 -33.58 -51.79 -9.81
C SER A 89 -33.61 -50.25 -9.71
N GLY A 90 -34.73 -49.55 -9.54
CA GLY A 90 -36.13 -49.98 -9.71
C GLY A 90 -37.13 -49.22 -8.81
N ARG A 91 -38.07 -48.47 -9.42
CA ARG A 91 -39.23 -47.74 -8.84
C ARG A 91 -38.95 -46.43 -8.05
N GLY A 92 -39.83 -45.43 -8.08
CA GLY A 92 -41.00 -45.25 -8.97
C GLY A 92 -42.03 -44.18 -8.54
N GLU A 93 -42.73 -43.62 -9.56
CA GLU A 93 -44.19 -43.31 -9.60
C GLU A 93 -44.75 -42.16 -8.70
N GLU A 94 -45.72 -41.28 -9.06
CA GLU A 94 -46.41 -40.81 -10.30
C GLU A 94 -46.96 -39.35 -10.00
N VAL A 95 -47.30 -38.36 -10.86
CA VAL A 95 -47.68 -38.22 -12.31
C VAL A 95 -49.19 -38.50 -12.60
N PRO A 96 -49.91 -37.84 -13.54
CA PRO A 96 -49.89 -36.44 -14.07
C PRO A 96 -51.30 -35.78 -14.26
N ILE A 97 -51.38 -34.52 -14.73
CA ILE A 97 -52.46 -33.98 -15.61
C ILE A 97 -51.80 -33.02 -16.66
N GLY A 98 -52.36 -32.90 -17.88
CA GLY A 98 -51.81 -32.06 -18.96
C GLY A 98 -52.86 -31.52 -19.95
N ILE A 99 -52.51 -31.41 -21.25
CA ILE A 99 -53.30 -30.81 -22.38
C ILE A 99 -53.22 -29.25 -22.37
N LYS A 100 -53.03 -28.49 -23.47
CA LYS A 100 -53.36 -28.64 -24.92
C LYS A 100 -52.27 -28.03 -25.85
N ALA A 101 -52.52 -27.99 -27.17
CA ALA A 101 -51.57 -27.51 -28.18
C ALA A 101 -52.20 -26.63 -29.30
N ALA A 102 -51.31 -25.93 -30.01
CA ALA A 102 -51.36 -25.49 -31.42
C ALA A 102 -52.23 -24.28 -31.89
N SER A 103 -51.52 -23.36 -32.57
CA SER A 103 -51.81 -22.71 -33.87
C SER A 103 -52.97 -21.71 -34.10
N ASN A 104 -52.63 -20.72 -34.95
CA ASN A 104 -53.42 -19.75 -35.73
C ASN A 104 -53.58 -18.33 -35.12
N SER A 105 -53.64 -17.22 -35.88
CA SER A 105 -53.06 -16.72 -37.16
C SER A 105 -53.96 -15.59 -37.70
N ASP A 106 -53.42 -14.73 -38.59
CA ASP A 106 -54.16 -13.86 -39.53
C ASP A 106 -54.93 -12.63 -38.96
N GLN A 107 -55.10 -11.49 -39.67
CA GLN A 107 -54.70 -11.14 -41.06
C GLN A 107 -54.61 -9.62 -41.36
N HIS A 108 -53.66 -9.22 -42.24
CA HIS A 108 -53.72 -8.17 -43.30
C HIS A 108 -54.17 -6.70 -43.00
N LEU A 109 -54.04 -5.67 -43.88
CA LEU A 109 -53.62 -5.50 -45.30
C LEU A 109 -52.39 -4.53 -45.42
N LYS A 110 -51.45 -4.63 -46.38
CA LYS A 110 -51.46 -4.27 -47.85
C LYS A 110 -51.77 -2.77 -48.12
N THR A 111 -51.26 -2.06 -49.14
CA THR A 111 -50.50 -2.34 -50.41
C THR A 111 -49.75 -1.03 -50.82
N ALA A 112 -48.93 -0.82 -51.87
CA ALA A 112 -48.44 -1.53 -53.07
C ALA A 112 -47.10 -0.87 -53.58
N GLY A 113 -46.59 -1.21 -54.77
CA GLY A 113 -45.47 -0.51 -55.44
C GLY A 113 -45.44 -0.63 -56.99
N LYS A 114 -44.60 0.16 -57.66
CA LYS A 114 -44.28 0.16 -59.12
C LYS A 114 -42.81 0.62 -59.29
N LYS A 115 -41.93 0.21 -60.21
CA LYS A 115 -41.85 -0.52 -61.52
C LYS A 115 -41.18 0.39 -62.58
N TYR A 116 -39.94 0.03 -62.97
CA TYR A 116 -39.22 0.24 -64.25
C TYR A 116 -39.37 1.55 -65.07
N GLY A 117 -38.20 2.13 -65.43
CA GLY A 117 -37.98 3.11 -66.51
C GLY A 117 -36.54 2.94 -67.09
N ASN A 118 -36.23 3.49 -68.28
CA ASN A 118 -35.02 3.08 -69.04
C ASN A 118 -34.41 4.19 -69.94
N LYS A 119 -33.13 4.04 -70.28
CA LYS A 119 -32.37 4.63 -71.43
C LYS A 119 -32.01 6.15 -71.52
N SER A 120 -30.68 6.39 -71.50
CA SER A 120 -29.82 7.08 -72.51
C SER A 120 -29.87 8.59 -72.86
N ASN A 121 -28.66 9.19 -72.92
CA ASN A 121 -28.09 10.16 -73.89
C ASN A 121 -28.94 11.35 -74.39
N HIS A 122 -28.46 12.61 -74.42
CA HIS A 122 -27.30 13.04 -75.25
C HIS A 122 -26.93 14.54 -75.03
N LYS A 123 -25.67 14.91 -75.33
CA LYS A 123 -25.20 16.19 -75.93
C LYS A 123 -25.32 17.50 -75.12
N GLU A 124 -24.52 18.56 -75.33
CA GLU A 124 -23.12 18.80 -75.78
C GLU A 124 -22.99 20.31 -76.08
N LYS A 125 -21.79 20.87 -75.82
CA LYS A 125 -21.20 22.20 -76.17
C LYS A 125 -21.07 23.16 -74.98
N LEU A 126 -19.86 23.57 -74.54
CA LEU A 126 -18.71 24.26 -75.20
C LEU A 126 -18.98 25.76 -75.45
N PRO A 127 -18.00 26.67 -75.28
CA PRO A 127 -16.53 26.43 -75.44
C PRO A 127 -15.53 26.97 -74.37
N VAL A 128 -14.32 26.38 -74.35
CA VAL A 128 -12.94 26.98 -74.30
C VAL A 128 -12.64 28.12 -73.29
N ALA A 129 -11.78 27.98 -72.26
CA ALA A 129 -10.28 28.09 -72.20
C ALA A 129 -9.71 29.52 -72.44
N SER A 130 -8.53 29.98 -71.96
CA SER A 130 -7.37 29.35 -71.25
C SER A 130 -6.41 30.39 -70.58
N MET A 131 -5.62 29.96 -69.58
CA MET A 131 -4.22 30.38 -69.23
C MET A 131 -3.78 31.83 -68.86
N MET A 132 -2.95 31.90 -67.80
CA MET A 132 -1.71 32.67 -67.58
C MET A 132 -1.66 34.23 -67.56
N GLN A 133 -1.52 34.78 -66.35
CA GLN A 133 -0.33 35.48 -65.80
C GLN A 133 0.22 36.82 -66.39
N GLU A 134 0.51 37.74 -65.45
CA GLU A 134 1.46 38.88 -65.44
C GLU A 134 1.12 40.30 -65.99
N ASP A 135 1.43 41.27 -65.11
CA ASP A 135 1.99 42.62 -65.28
C ASP A 135 1.29 43.82 -65.99
N ASN A 136 0.82 44.73 -65.12
CA ASN A 136 1.27 46.13 -64.97
C ASN A 136 0.93 47.24 -66.00
N ILE A 137 0.31 48.32 -65.46
CA ILE A 137 0.68 49.76 -65.64
C ILE A 137 0.28 50.42 -67.00
N PHE A 138 -0.15 51.70 -67.14
CA PHE A 138 -0.28 52.87 -66.24
C PHE A 138 -1.43 53.83 -66.67
N ASP A 139 -1.97 54.59 -65.69
CA ASP A 139 -2.37 56.03 -65.76
C ASP A 139 -3.61 56.40 -66.62
N THR A 140 -4.54 57.24 -66.12
CA THR A 140 -4.39 58.70 -66.17
C THR A 140 -5.53 59.42 -65.42
N ARG A 141 -5.40 60.63 -64.83
CA ARG A 141 -4.24 61.46 -64.40
C ARG A 141 -4.76 62.61 -63.52
N LYS A 142 -3.86 63.36 -62.82
CA LYS A 142 -4.13 64.63 -62.07
C LYS A 142 -4.84 64.39 -60.72
N ARG A 143 -4.72 65.23 -59.66
CA ARG A 143 -3.89 66.42 -59.36
C ARG A 143 -3.86 66.65 -57.82
N ALA A 144 -2.97 67.40 -57.18
CA ALA A 144 -1.48 67.39 -57.14
C ALA A 144 -0.98 68.41 -56.07
N LYS A 145 0.26 68.23 -55.57
CA LYS A 145 1.10 69.17 -54.75
C LYS A 145 0.76 69.27 -53.24
N ARG A 146 1.71 69.48 -52.31
CA ARG A 146 3.21 69.44 -52.29
C ARG A 146 3.67 69.46 -50.79
N SER A 147 4.92 69.22 -50.38
CA SER A 147 5.93 68.18 -50.72
C SER A 147 7.25 68.39 -49.94
N VAL A 148 7.79 67.33 -49.30
CA VAL A 148 9.23 67.06 -48.99
C VAL A 148 10.01 68.05 -48.11
N GLY A 149 10.65 67.51 -47.06
CA GLY A 149 11.79 68.10 -46.34
C GLY A 149 12.41 67.08 -45.36
N THR A 150 13.74 66.94 -45.34
CA THR A 150 14.50 65.94 -44.54
C THR A 150 15.40 66.61 -43.50
N GLY A 151 15.68 65.93 -42.39
CA GLY A 151 16.75 66.32 -41.46
C GLY A 151 16.97 65.34 -40.30
N GLU A 152 18.23 65.00 -40.03
CA GLU A 152 18.72 64.36 -38.81
C GLU A 152 19.71 65.31 -38.12
N ASN A 153 19.72 65.37 -36.77
CA ASN A 153 20.91 65.42 -35.88
C ASN A 153 20.57 65.82 -34.43
N VAL A 154 20.61 64.84 -33.52
CA VAL A 154 21.50 64.73 -32.33
C VAL A 154 21.88 65.98 -31.50
N ASP A 155 21.89 65.79 -30.16
CA ASP A 155 22.43 66.63 -29.06
C ASP A 155 21.69 67.96 -28.70
N ARG A 156 21.70 68.48 -27.45
CA ARG A 156 22.62 68.26 -26.30
C ARG A 156 22.02 68.61 -24.90
N SER A 157 22.31 67.79 -23.87
CA SER A 157 22.51 68.06 -22.41
C SER A 157 21.71 69.11 -21.56
N ASN A 158 21.22 68.64 -20.40
CA ASN A 158 21.17 69.24 -19.02
C ASN A 158 20.55 70.65 -18.78
N SER A 159 19.77 70.93 -17.71
CA SER A 159 20.14 70.82 -16.27
C SER A 159 18.99 71.30 -15.32
N GLY A 160 19.12 71.05 -14.00
CA GLY A 160 18.29 71.62 -12.89
C GLY A 160 17.03 70.80 -12.55
N GLU A 161 16.82 70.17 -11.38
CA GLU A 161 16.99 70.47 -9.93
C GLU A 161 15.78 71.12 -9.22
N ALA A 162 15.74 70.95 -7.88
CA ALA A 162 14.85 71.55 -6.86
C ALA A 162 13.44 70.97 -6.63
N GLN A 163 13.37 70.03 -5.68
CA GLN A 163 12.27 69.81 -4.71
C GLN A 163 12.06 71.07 -3.80
N PRO A 164 11.02 71.23 -2.91
CA PRO A 164 10.76 70.29 -1.78
C PRO A 164 9.38 70.30 -1.01
N LYS A 165 9.30 69.44 0.04
CA LYS A 165 8.64 69.59 1.38
C LYS A 165 7.12 69.44 1.64
N GLU A 166 6.74 68.23 2.08
CA GLU A 166 6.44 67.82 3.49
C GLU A 166 5.55 68.65 4.48
N TRP A 167 4.45 67.99 4.94
CA TRP A 167 4.16 67.51 6.34
C TRP A 167 3.74 68.50 7.48
N PHE A 168 2.60 68.25 8.18
CA PHE A 168 2.49 67.95 9.66
C PHE A 168 1.06 67.89 10.29
N LEU A 169 0.75 66.75 10.94
CA LEU A 169 -0.09 66.38 12.13
C LEU A 169 -1.53 66.91 12.51
N GLU A 170 -2.42 65.93 12.75
CA GLU A 170 -3.29 65.61 13.94
C GLU A 170 -4.69 66.19 14.33
N THR A 171 -5.52 65.22 14.78
CA THR A 171 -6.54 65.20 15.88
C THR A 171 -7.99 65.75 15.78
N VAL A 172 -8.93 64.80 16.05
CA VAL A 172 -10.11 64.85 16.97
C VAL A 172 -11.49 65.37 16.49
N GLN A 173 -12.45 64.41 16.50
CA GLN A 173 -13.91 64.45 16.77
C GLN A 173 -14.83 65.52 16.14
N GLY A 174 -15.86 65.04 15.42
CA GLY A 174 -17.10 65.78 15.13
C GLY A 174 -18.17 64.88 14.50
N VAL A 175 -19.36 64.78 15.10
CA VAL A 175 -20.47 63.97 14.57
C VAL A 175 -21.41 64.83 13.72
N SER A 176 -21.53 64.52 12.43
CA SER A 176 -22.65 64.98 11.60
C SER A 176 -22.82 64.13 10.33
N ASN A 177 -24.05 63.69 10.06
CA ASN A 177 -24.43 63.25 8.71
C ASN A 177 -24.35 64.44 7.74
N PRO A 178 -23.96 64.19 6.49
CA PRO A 178 -24.78 64.69 5.40
C PRO A 178 -25.14 63.60 4.38
N ARG A 179 -26.33 63.74 3.77
CA ARG A 179 -26.64 63.07 2.50
C ARG A 179 -25.65 63.57 1.44
N ALA A 180 -24.92 62.67 0.79
CA ALA A 180 -24.25 62.97 -0.46
C ALA A 180 -25.16 62.58 -1.63
N GLU A 181 -25.53 63.55 -2.47
CA GLU A 181 -26.35 63.30 -3.65
C GLU A 181 -25.55 62.55 -4.72
N TYR A 182 -26.10 61.44 -5.22
CA TYR A 182 -25.52 60.73 -6.36
C TYR A 182 -25.71 61.59 -7.63
N ARG A 183 -24.70 62.38 -7.98
CA ARG A 183 -24.65 63.06 -9.28
C ARG A 183 -24.69 62.01 -10.39
N ARG A 184 -25.84 61.91 -11.08
CA ARG A 184 -25.98 61.10 -12.28
C ARG A 184 -25.03 61.62 -13.36
N SER A 185 -24.00 60.84 -13.68
CA SER A 185 -23.40 60.89 -15.02
C SER A 185 -24.43 60.31 -15.99
N GLY A 186 -25.08 61.19 -16.75
CA GLY A 186 -26.31 60.89 -17.48
C GLY A 186 -26.12 60.39 -18.90
N GLU A 187 -25.28 59.38 -19.13
CA GLU A 187 -24.99 58.91 -20.51
C GLU A 187 -24.94 57.39 -20.72
N GLU A 188 -25.52 56.58 -19.82
CA GLU A 188 -25.68 55.13 -20.05
C GLU A 188 -27.08 54.62 -19.62
N ALA A 189 -28.12 55.40 -19.97
CA ALA A 189 -29.51 55.13 -19.58
C ALA A 189 -30.53 55.33 -20.74
N ARG A 190 -30.23 54.76 -21.92
CA ARG A 190 -31.25 54.48 -22.95
C ARG A 190 -31.31 52.97 -23.16
N GLY A 191 -32.30 52.33 -22.55
CA GLY A 191 -32.63 50.95 -22.85
C GLY A 191 -33.09 50.81 -24.30
N SER A 192 -32.22 50.31 -25.17
CA SER A 192 -32.63 49.81 -26.47
C SER A 192 -33.40 48.51 -26.27
N ASN A 193 -34.66 48.46 -26.70
CA ASN A 193 -35.33 47.18 -26.91
C ASN A 193 -34.44 46.31 -27.82
N PRO A 194 -34.19 45.03 -27.49
CA PRO A 194 -33.32 44.18 -28.28
C PRO A 194 -33.71 44.15 -29.74
N ARG A 195 -32.73 44.25 -30.65
CA ARG A 195 -32.98 44.04 -32.07
C ARG A 195 -33.37 42.57 -32.29
N PRO A 196 -34.45 42.26 -33.03
CA PRO A 196 -34.83 40.87 -33.30
C PRO A 196 -33.70 40.08 -33.97
N GLY A 197 -33.03 39.20 -33.21
CA GLY A 197 -31.91 38.37 -33.66
C GLY A 197 -30.59 38.51 -32.89
N GLU A 198 -30.46 39.50 -31.99
CA GLU A 198 -29.31 39.58 -31.06
C GLU A 198 -29.48 38.56 -29.91
N PRO A 199 -28.40 37.82 -29.53
CA PRO A 199 -28.49 36.80 -28.49
C PRO A 199 -28.55 37.47 -27.12
N HIS A 200 -29.61 37.16 -26.37
CA HIS A 200 -29.84 37.68 -25.01
C HIS A 200 -29.84 36.54 -24.00
N LEU A 201 -29.57 36.92 -22.75
CA LEU A 201 -29.72 36.08 -21.57
C LEU A 201 -30.80 36.74 -20.72
N ASP A 202 -31.81 35.98 -20.30
CA ASP A 202 -32.80 36.50 -19.37
C ASP A 202 -32.31 36.23 -17.94
N THR A 203 -32.11 37.29 -17.15
CA THR A 203 -31.64 37.17 -15.77
C THR A 203 -32.69 37.63 -14.76
N SER A 204 -32.74 36.94 -13.62
CA SER A 204 -33.59 37.28 -12.48
C SER A 204 -32.83 37.06 -11.17
N THR A 205 -33.06 37.94 -10.19
CA THR A 205 -32.34 37.96 -8.92
C THR A 205 -33.31 37.74 -7.76
N PHE A 206 -32.95 36.87 -6.83
CA PHE A 206 -33.70 36.58 -5.61
C PHE A 206 -32.79 36.69 -4.39
N ALA A 207 -33.24 37.37 -3.34
CA ALA A 207 -32.53 37.48 -2.05
C ALA A 207 -33.15 36.51 -1.03
N LEU A 208 -32.32 35.75 -0.31
CA LEU A 208 -32.76 34.93 0.82
C LEU A 208 -32.95 35.83 2.05
N SER A 209 -34.07 36.54 2.09
CA SER A 209 -34.25 37.58 3.11
C SER A 209 -34.47 37.04 4.53
N GLY A 210 -33.80 37.66 5.50
CA GLY A 210 -33.71 37.21 6.89
C GLY A 210 -32.55 36.24 7.20
N ASP A 211 -31.66 35.96 6.23
CA ASP A 211 -30.54 35.00 6.37
C ASP A 211 -29.14 35.65 6.41
N SER A 212 -29.04 36.93 6.79
CA SER A 212 -27.80 37.73 6.73
C SER A 212 -26.65 37.31 7.68
N ALA A 213 -26.85 36.27 8.51
CA ALA A 213 -25.86 35.79 9.47
C ALA A 213 -25.17 34.47 9.07
N HIS A 214 -25.75 33.68 8.14
CA HIS A 214 -25.22 32.38 7.76
C HIS A 214 -23.94 32.50 6.92
N ASN A 215 -22.87 31.79 7.31
CA ASN A 215 -21.55 31.87 6.69
C ASN A 215 -21.25 30.75 5.68
N GLN A 216 -22.15 29.76 5.54
CA GLN A 216 -22.05 28.66 4.58
C GLN A 216 -23.41 28.34 3.96
N ALA A 217 -23.40 27.82 2.73
CA ALA A 217 -24.60 27.37 2.01
C ALA A 217 -24.32 26.08 1.21
N MET A 218 -25.29 25.17 1.17
CA MET A 218 -25.31 23.96 0.35
C MET A 218 -26.50 24.04 -0.61
N VAL A 219 -26.26 23.89 -1.92
CA VAL A 219 -27.25 24.19 -2.98
C VAL A 219 -27.39 22.98 -3.91
N HIS A 220 -28.58 22.38 -3.99
CA HIS A 220 -28.79 21.14 -4.76
C HIS A 220 -30.08 21.16 -5.60
N TRP A 221 -29.98 20.63 -6.82
CA TRP A 221 -31.13 20.23 -7.64
C TRP A 221 -31.69 18.87 -7.17
N SER A 222 -33.02 18.71 -7.12
CA SER A 222 -33.68 17.47 -6.71
C SER A 222 -34.06 16.52 -7.86
N GLY A 223 -33.51 16.69 -9.06
CA GLY A 223 -33.93 15.91 -10.23
C GLY A 223 -32.93 15.84 -11.39
N HIS A 224 -33.35 15.11 -12.42
CA HIS A 224 -33.16 15.56 -13.80
C HIS A 224 -34.51 16.07 -14.28
N ASN A 225 -34.55 17.21 -14.96
CA ASN A 225 -35.77 17.88 -15.45
C ASN A 225 -36.79 18.32 -14.35
N SER A 226 -36.42 18.29 -13.07
CA SER A 226 -37.23 18.89 -11.99
C SER A 226 -37.02 20.40 -11.93
N SER A 227 -38.08 21.14 -11.59
CA SER A 227 -38.03 22.58 -11.30
C SER A 227 -37.60 22.93 -9.86
N VAL A 228 -37.30 21.93 -9.03
CA VAL A 228 -37.07 22.11 -7.60
C VAL A 228 -35.58 22.20 -7.25
N ILE A 229 -35.23 23.29 -6.56
CA ILE A 229 -33.92 23.57 -5.98
C ILE A 229 -34.09 23.66 -4.46
N LEU A 230 -33.17 23.04 -3.72
CA LEU A 230 -33.09 23.10 -2.27
C LEU A 230 -31.80 23.78 -1.84
N ILE A 231 -31.88 24.65 -0.83
CA ILE A 231 -30.74 25.35 -0.24
C ILE A 231 -30.77 25.19 1.27
N LEU A 232 -29.67 24.70 1.86
CA LEU A 232 -29.42 24.74 3.29
C LEU A 232 -28.36 25.82 3.57
N THR A 233 -28.77 26.94 4.14
CA THR A 233 -27.87 27.96 4.72
C THR A 233 -27.58 27.60 6.17
N LYS A 234 -26.33 27.79 6.63
CA LYS A 234 -25.92 27.48 8.00
C LYS A 234 -24.87 28.46 8.56
N LEU A 235 -24.91 28.65 9.87
CA LEU A 235 -23.93 29.40 10.65
C LEU A 235 -23.07 28.40 11.43
N TYR A 236 -21.92 28.06 10.85
CA TYR A 236 -20.93 27.18 11.46
C TYR A 236 -19.98 28.01 12.34
N ASP A 237 -19.93 27.73 13.64
CA ASP A 237 -18.99 28.38 14.54
C ASP A 237 -17.70 27.56 14.63
N PHE A 238 -16.63 28.06 14.00
CA PHE A 238 -15.29 27.46 14.02
C PHE A 238 -14.69 27.35 15.45
N ASN A 239 -15.22 28.07 16.44
CA ASN A 239 -14.80 27.97 17.84
C ASN A 239 -15.50 26.84 18.60
N LEU A 240 -16.67 26.39 18.14
CA LEU A 240 -17.40 25.27 18.72
C LEU A 240 -17.19 23.97 17.92
N GLY A 241 -17.06 24.08 16.59
CA GLY A 241 -16.99 22.93 15.68
C GLY A 241 -18.38 22.39 15.29
N ALA A 242 -19.42 23.21 15.45
CA ALA A 242 -20.83 22.84 15.27
C ALA A 242 -21.61 23.96 14.56
N VAL A 243 -22.79 23.61 14.04
CA VAL A 243 -23.77 24.57 13.50
C VAL A 243 -24.61 25.12 14.64
N THR A 244 -24.73 26.44 14.70
CA THR A 244 -25.54 27.13 15.74
C THR A 244 -26.92 27.53 15.23
N GLU A 245 -27.01 27.99 13.97
CA GLU A 245 -28.25 28.34 13.29
C GLU A 245 -28.24 27.81 11.85
N SER A 246 -29.42 27.48 11.33
CA SER A 246 -29.59 26.93 9.98
C SER A 246 -30.94 27.31 9.39
N SER A 247 -31.03 27.48 8.08
CA SER A 247 -32.28 27.69 7.38
C SER A 247 -32.40 26.84 6.11
N LEU A 248 -33.59 26.27 5.91
CA LEU A 248 -33.91 25.48 4.72
C LEU A 248 -34.78 26.32 3.78
N TRP A 249 -34.39 26.39 2.51
CA TRP A 249 -35.12 27.06 1.46
C TRP A 249 -35.43 26.10 0.31
N ARG A 250 -36.58 26.30 -0.35
CA ARG A 250 -37.02 25.53 -1.50
C ARG A 250 -37.63 26.41 -2.59
N SER A 251 -37.14 26.27 -3.80
CA SER A 251 -37.81 26.72 -5.04
C SER A 251 -38.56 25.55 -5.67
N ASN A 252 -39.58 25.85 -6.46
CA ASN A 252 -40.25 24.91 -7.38
C ASN A 252 -40.45 25.49 -8.79
N ASP A 253 -39.70 26.55 -9.14
CA ASP A 253 -39.82 27.32 -10.37
C ASP A 253 -38.46 27.55 -11.07
N TYR A 254 -37.55 26.58 -10.91
CA TYR A 254 -36.15 26.64 -11.35
C TYR A 254 -35.39 27.84 -10.77
N GLY A 255 -35.62 28.17 -9.49
CA GLY A 255 -34.90 29.21 -8.77
C GLY A 255 -35.34 30.65 -9.06
N SER A 256 -36.56 30.88 -9.54
CA SER A 256 -37.13 32.24 -9.67
C SER A 256 -37.70 32.76 -8.36
N THR A 257 -38.23 31.89 -7.50
CA THR A 257 -38.66 32.20 -6.14
C THR A 257 -38.27 31.09 -5.16
N TYR A 258 -37.94 31.46 -3.92
CA TYR A 258 -37.61 30.53 -2.85
C TYR A 258 -38.52 30.74 -1.64
N THR A 259 -38.89 29.64 -0.99
CA THR A 259 -39.72 29.62 0.22
C THR A 259 -38.91 29.04 1.39
N LYS A 260 -38.93 29.71 2.55
CA LYS A 260 -38.28 29.22 3.77
C LYS A 260 -39.14 28.14 4.42
N LEU A 261 -38.54 27.01 4.79
CA LEU A 261 -39.24 25.78 5.21
C LEU A 261 -38.93 25.33 6.65
N ASN A 262 -38.22 26.13 7.45
CA ASN A 262 -37.86 25.80 8.84
C ASN A 262 -39.05 25.28 9.68
N ASP A 263 -40.25 25.85 9.51
CA ASP A 263 -41.45 25.42 10.25
C ASP A 263 -41.90 23.99 9.91
N LYS A 264 -41.59 23.47 8.71
CA LYS A 264 -41.86 22.08 8.32
C LYS A 264 -40.81 21.08 8.85
N VAL A 265 -39.61 21.56 9.14
CA VAL A 265 -38.48 20.80 9.72
C VAL A 265 -38.56 20.77 11.26
N GLY A 266 -39.29 21.74 11.83
CA GLY A 266 -39.45 21.95 13.26
C GLY A 266 -38.51 23.06 13.74
N SER A 267 -39.09 24.11 14.32
CA SER A 267 -38.45 25.40 14.65
C SER A 267 -37.35 25.37 15.74
N ARG A 268 -36.93 24.18 16.17
CA ARG A 268 -35.77 23.94 17.07
C ARG A 268 -34.73 22.96 16.50
N THR A 269 -34.98 22.36 15.35
CA THR A 269 -34.02 21.43 14.71
C THR A 269 -32.98 22.25 13.95
N VAL A 270 -31.73 22.26 14.41
CA VAL A 270 -30.59 22.80 13.64
C VAL A 270 -30.14 21.74 12.63
N LEU A 271 -29.97 22.13 11.36
CA LEU A 271 -29.58 21.25 10.25
C LEU A 271 -28.09 21.43 9.91
N SER A 272 -27.38 20.31 9.78
CA SER A 272 -25.94 20.25 9.52
C SER A 272 -25.59 19.92 8.06
N TYR A 273 -26.33 18.99 7.45
CA TYR A 273 -26.10 18.47 6.09
C TYR A 273 -27.38 18.18 5.31
N LEU A 274 -27.30 18.29 3.99
CA LEU A 274 -28.34 17.95 3.02
C LEU A 274 -27.77 16.96 1.99
N TYR A 275 -28.44 15.82 1.82
CA TYR A 275 -28.11 14.79 0.84
C TYR A 275 -29.28 14.54 -0.11
N VAL A 276 -29.04 14.66 -1.41
CA VAL A 276 -29.95 14.18 -2.46
C VAL A 276 -29.56 12.75 -2.82
N CYS A 277 -30.52 11.82 -2.86
CA CYS A 277 -30.23 10.44 -3.24
C CYS A 277 -29.75 10.35 -4.70
N PRO A 278 -28.60 9.71 -5.00
CA PRO A 278 -28.04 9.70 -6.35
C PRO A 278 -28.89 8.91 -7.37
N THR A 279 -29.65 7.91 -6.89
CA THR A 279 -30.42 6.98 -7.73
C THR A 279 -31.90 7.36 -7.87
N ASN A 280 -32.49 8.00 -6.86
CA ASN A 280 -33.80 8.63 -6.96
C ASN A 280 -33.76 10.02 -6.29
N LYS A 281 -33.42 11.05 -7.06
CA LYS A 281 -33.21 12.41 -6.58
C LYS A 281 -34.42 13.05 -5.90
N GLN A 282 -35.63 12.50 -6.05
CA GLN A 282 -36.82 12.94 -5.31
C GLN A 282 -36.74 12.66 -3.80
N LYS A 283 -35.87 11.72 -3.41
CA LYS A 283 -35.59 11.39 -2.01
C LYS A 283 -34.43 12.22 -1.49
N ILE A 284 -34.73 13.01 -0.46
CA ILE A 284 -33.77 13.89 0.21
C ILE A 284 -33.66 13.46 1.67
N MET A 285 -32.43 13.39 2.16
CA MET A 285 -32.10 13.17 3.55
C MET A 285 -31.41 14.42 4.10
N MET A 286 -31.79 14.85 5.30
CA MET A 286 -31.09 15.89 6.04
C MET A 286 -30.66 15.35 7.40
N LEU A 287 -29.50 15.80 7.86
CA LEU A 287 -29.00 15.51 9.19
C LEU A 287 -29.14 16.76 10.06
N SER A 288 -29.52 16.59 11.32
CA SER A 288 -29.42 17.66 12.32
C SER A 288 -28.01 17.77 12.88
N ASP A 289 -27.72 18.85 13.62
CA ASP A 289 -26.44 18.99 14.32
C ASP A 289 -26.41 18.10 15.58
N PRO A 290 -25.41 17.19 15.73
CA PRO A 290 -25.39 16.19 16.79
C PRO A 290 -25.13 16.75 18.19
N GLU A 291 -24.65 17.98 18.34
CA GLU A 291 -24.50 18.64 19.64
C GLU A 291 -25.86 19.16 20.17
N VAL A 292 -26.87 19.29 19.29
CA VAL A 292 -28.24 19.70 19.63
C VAL A 292 -29.17 18.49 19.69
N GLU A 293 -29.20 17.69 18.62
CA GLU A 293 -30.06 16.50 18.51
C GLU A 293 -29.58 15.58 17.38
N SER A 294 -29.35 14.29 17.65
CA SER A 294 -29.03 13.32 16.60
C SER A 294 -30.30 12.78 15.94
N ALA A 295 -30.68 13.35 14.79
CA ALA A 295 -31.85 12.95 14.01
C ALA A 295 -31.59 12.99 12.50
N VAL A 296 -32.36 12.18 11.77
CA VAL A 296 -32.41 12.13 10.31
C VAL A 296 -33.80 12.61 9.88
N LEU A 297 -33.86 13.56 8.95
CA LEU A 297 -35.12 13.99 8.34
C LEU A 297 -35.18 13.51 6.90
N ILE A 298 -36.32 12.93 6.52
CA ILE A 298 -36.52 12.24 5.24
C ILE A 298 -37.66 12.90 4.49
N SER A 299 -37.39 13.31 3.26
CA SER A 299 -38.38 13.67 2.24
C SER A 299 -38.46 12.55 1.20
N SER A 300 -39.65 12.33 0.65
CA SER A 300 -39.84 11.53 -0.57
C SER A 300 -40.66 12.27 -1.65
N ASP A 301 -40.78 13.60 -1.51
CA ASP A 301 -41.62 14.48 -2.34
C ASP A 301 -40.86 15.74 -2.79
N GLU A 302 -39.56 15.58 -3.09
CA GLU A 302 -38.67 16.67 -3.47
C GLU A 302 -38.59 17.80 -2.41
N GLY A 303 -38.68 17.46 -1.13
CA GLY A 303 -38.55 18.38 0.00
C GLY A 303 -39.80 19.20 0.30
N ALA A 304 -40.98 18.76 -0.17
CA ALA A 304 -42.23 19.44 0.14
C ALA A 304 -42.75 19.09 1.55
N SER A 305 -42.41 17.92 2.09
CA SER A 305 -42.65 17.49 3.48
C SER A 305 -41.47 16.67 4.03
N PHE A 306 -41.34 16.63 5.35
CA PHE A 306 -40.25 15.93 6.04
C PHE A 306 -40.78 15.09 7.20
N GLU A 307 -40.37 13.82 7.25
CA GLU A 307 -40.56 12.92 8.38
C GLU A 307 -39.26 12.88 9.22
N LYS A 308 -39.36 13.09 10.54
CA LYS A 308 -38.20 13.15 11.44
C LYS A 308 -38.02 11.84 12.22
N TYR A 309 -36.80 11.29 12.17
CA TYR A 309 -36.40 10.04 12.82
C TYR A 309 -35.20 10.28 13.74
N THR A 310 -35.42 10.17 15.06
CA THR A 310 -34.34 10.25 16.06
C THR A 310 -33.43 9.03 15.98
N ILE A 311 -32.12 9.22 16.02
CA ILE A 311 -31.11 8.14 16.01
C ILE A 311 -30.26 8.18 17.29
N ASN A 312 -29.74 7.02 17.69
CA ASN A 312 -28.97 6.83 18.93
C ASN A 312 -27.44 6.79 18.71
N PHE A 313 -26.96 7.33 17.59
CA PHE A 313 -25.54 7.44 17.24
C PHE A 313 -25.32 8.65 16.32
N ASN A 314 -24.09 9.16 16.26
CA ASN A 314 -23.76 10.34 15.46
C ASN A 314 -23.16 9.91 14.12
N ILE A 315 -23.79 10.30 13.01
CA ILE A 315 -23.37 10.02 11.63
C ILE A 315 -22.22 10.97 11.25
N LEU A 316 -21.09 10.42 10.85
CA LEU A 316 -19.92 11.15 10.34
C LEU A 316 -19.81 11.07 8.80
N SER A 317 -20.33 10.00 8.18
CA SER A 317 -20.32 9.83 6.72
C SER A 317 -21.43 8.88 6.26
N LEU A 318 -21.96 9.12 5.06
CA LEU A 318 -22.99 8.30 4.40
C LEU A 318 -22.51 7.80 3.04
N LEU A 319 -22.80 6.54 2.72
CA LEU A 319 -22.59 5.93 1.41
C LEU A 319 -23.89 5.29 0.89
N PHE A 320 -24.55 5.95 -0.05
CA PHE A 320 -25.72 5.44 -0.76
C PHE A 320 -25.35 4.27 -1.68
N HIS A 321 -26.25 3.31 -1.86
CA HIS A 321 -26.03 2.20 -2.80
C HIS A 321 -26.17 2.70 -4.26
N PRO A 322 -25.23 2.37 -5.17
CA PRO A 322 -25.16 2.96 -6.52
C PRO A 322 -26.36 2.67 -7.44
N ALA A 323 -27.24 1.75 -7.06
CA ALA A 323 -28.45 1.41 -7.83
C ALA A 323 -29.70 1.06 -6.99
N GLN A 324 -29.69 1.29 -5.67
CA GLN A 324 -30.83 0.92 -4.79
C GLN A 324 -31.21 2.12 -3.94
N GLU A 325 -32.28 2.80 -4.34
CA GLU A 325 -32.71 4.10 -3.82
C GLU A 325 -32.96 4.20 -2.31
N ASN A 326 -33.21 3.07 -1.62
CA ASN A 326 -33.47 3.07 -0.18
C ASN A 326 -32.29 2.57 0.67
N TRP A 327 -31.16 2.18 0.04
CA TRP A 327 -30.07 1.48 0.70
C TRP A 327 -28.89 2.41 1.00
N ILE A 328 -28.49 2.49 2.26
CA ILE A 328 -27.50 3.45 2.77
C ILE A 328 -26.62 2.77 3.83
N LEU A 329 -25.31 3.03 3.80
CA LEU A 329 -24.42 2.78 4.93
C LEU A 329 -24.12 4.09 5.66
N ALA A 330 -24.06 4.04 6.98
CA ALA A 330 -23.65 5.16 7.83
C ALA A 330 -22.43 4.78 8.67
N TYR A 331 -21.37 5.57 8.57
CA TYR A 331 -20.20 5.50 9.44
C TYR A 331 -20.37 6.49 10.59
N SER A 332 -19.98 6.07 11.79
CA SER A 332 -20.22 6.80 13.04
C SER A 332 -18.92 7.22 13.73
N HIS A 333 -19.00 8.24 14.59
CA HIS A 333 -17.84 8.76 15.34
C HIS A 333 -17.15 7.69 16.22
N ASP A 334 -17.86 6.67 16.69
CA ASP A 334 -17.29 5.54 17.46
C ASP A 334 -16.81 4.37 16.57
N SER A 335 -16.52 4.66 15.29
CA SER A 335 -15.95 3.72 14.31
C SER A 335 -16.78 2.46 14.06
N LYS A 336 -18.11 2.59 14.14
CA LYS A 336 -19.07 1.55 13.72
C LYS A 336 -19.66 1.88 12.35
N LEU A 337 -20.01 0.83 11.62
CA LEU A 337 -20.74 0.90 10.36
C LEU A 337 -22.16 0.35 10.56
N TYR A 338 -23.16 1.17 10.24
CA TYR A 338 -24.57 0.81 10.23
C TYR A 338 -25.08 0.71 8.79
N SER A 339 -26.15 -0.05 8.57
CA SER A 339 -26.87 -0.13 7.30
C SER A 339 -28.36 0.13 7.50
N SER A 340 -28.96 0.76 6.50
CA SER A 340 -30.40 0.98 6.36
C SER A 340 -30.82 0.49 4.98
N LEU A 341 -31.96 -0.21 4.90
CA LEU A 341 -32.62 -0.53 3.61
C LEU A 341 -33.93 0.24 3.40
N ASP A 342 -34.32 1.12 4.32
CA ASP A 342 -35.56 1.92 4.29
C ASP A 342 -35.29 3.44 4.29
N PHE A 343 -34.19 3.85 3.66
CA PHE A 343 -33.74 5.23 3.48
C PHE A 343 -33.48 6.01 4.79
N GLY A 344 -33.03 5.33 5.84
CA GLY A 344 -32.57 5.90 7.10
C GLY A 344 -33.61 5.89 8.22
N ARG A 345 -34.78 5.28 7.99
CA ARG A 345 -35.85 5.14 8.99
C ARG A 345 -35.48 4.12 10.07
N LYS A 346 -34.71 3.09 9.72
CA LYS A 346 -34.17 2.08 10.66
C LYS A 346 -32.71 1.74 10.33
N TRP A 347 -31.91 1.60 11.37
CA TRP A 347 -30.48 1.30 11.27
C TRP A 347 -30.14 -0.03 11.94
N GLN A 348 -29.37 -0.86 11.25
CA GLN A 348 -28.83 -2.12 11.77
C GLN A 348 -27.30 -2.05 11.78
N LEU A 349 -26.67 -2.38 12.91
CA LEU A 349 -25.22 -2.49 13.02
C LEU A 349 -24.69 -3.60 12.09
N VAL A 350 -23.72 -3.25 11.25
CA VAL A 350 -23.02 -4.18 10.35
C VAL A 350 -21.75 -4.69 11.03
N HIS A 351 -20.89 -3.78 11.48
CA HIS A 351 -19.61 -4.11 12.09
C HIS A 351 -19.11 -2.94 12.95
N ASP A 352 -18.38 -3.28 14.01
CA ASP A 352 -17.61 -2.39 14.88
C ASP A 352 -16.16 -2.26 14.41
N ASN A 353 -15.41 -1.28 14.94
CA ASN A 353 -13.98 -1.11 14.64
C ASN A 353 -13.65 -0.98 13.14
N VAL A 354 -14.58 -0.46 12.34
CA VAL A 354 -14.40 -0.24 10.89
C VAL A 354 -13.48 0.95 10.66
N MET A 355 -12.66 0.86 9.62
CA MET A 355 -11.71 1.91 9.27
C MET A 355 -12.38 3.02 8.44
N LEU A 356 -12.15 4.28 8.82
CA LEU A 356 -12.73 5.46 8.16
C LEU A 356 -12.44 5.45 6.65
N GLY A 357 -13.48 5.61 5.83
CA GLY A 357 -13.38 5.62 4.36
C GLY A 357 -13.07 4.25 3.72
N ARG A 358 -12.96 3.16 4.49
CA ARG A 358 -12.61 1.82 3.99
C ARG A 358 -13.78 0.85 4.06
N PHE A 359 -14.93 1.29 3.56
CA PHE A 359 -16.14 0.51 3.42
C PHE A 359 -16.80 0.78 2.06
N TYR A 360 -17.16 -0.28 1.34
CA TYR A 360 -17.63 -0.21 -0.04
C TYR A 360 -18.84 -1.13 -0.25
N TRP A 361 -19.77 -0.71 -1.11
CA TRP A 361 -20.85 -1.58 -1.60
C TRP A 361 -20.32 -2.60 -2.62
N ALA A 362 -21.10 -3.67 -2.83
CA ALA A 362 -20.95 -4.62 -3.93
C ALA A 362 -20.95 -3.92 -5.30
N VAL A 363 -20.12 -4.40 -6.25
CA VAL A 363 -20.20 -3.93 -7.65
C VAL A 363 -21.13 -4.85 -8.43
N MET A 364 -22.17 -4.26 -9.00
CA MET A 364 -23.22 -5.00 -9.72
C MET A 364 -22.64 -5.80 -10.90
N GLY A 365 -23.11 -7.03 -11.06
CA GLY A 365 -22.67 -7.94 -12.12
C GLY A 365 -21.37 -8.70 -11.81
N LEU A 366 -20.60 -8.28 -10.81
CA LEU A 366 -19.41 -8.99 -10.31
C LEU A 366 -19.70 -9.73 -9.00
N ASP A 367 -20.28 -9.01 -8.03
CA ASP A 367 -20.67 -9.55 -6.74
C ASP A 367 -22.09 -10.14 -6.83
N ARG A 368 -22.28 -11.35 -6.26
CA ARG A 368 -23.49 -12.17 -6.46
C ARG A 368 -24.76 -11.55 -5.87
N GLU A 369 -24.65 -10.94 -4.70
CA GLU A 369 -25.74 -10.27 -3.99
C GLU A 369 -25.41 -8.78 -3.85
N SER A 370 -26.39 -7.89 -4.10
CA SER A 370 -26.17 -6.44 -4.05
C SER A 370 -26.07 -5.87 -2.64
N ASP A 371 -26.59 -6.57 -1.62
CA ASP A 371 -26.49 -6.16 -0.21
C ASP A 371 -25.16 -6.58 0.45
N VAL A 372 -24.21 -7.07 -0.35
CA VAL A 372 -22.83 -7.31 0.07
C VAL A 372 -22.11 -5.99 0.33
N VAL A 373 -21.30 -5.98 1.38
CA VAL A 373 -20.39 -4.91 1.75
C VAL A 373 -18.98 -5.45 1.96
N HIS A 374 -18.01 -4.64 1.58
CA HIS A 374 -16.58 -4.90 1.67
C HIS A 374 -16.00 -3.90 2.66
N ILE A 375 -15.40 -4.35 3.76
CA ILE A 375 -14.97 -3.50 4.86
C ILE A 375 -13.57 -3.84 5.35
N GLU A 376 -12.81 -2.82 5.76
CA GLU A 376 -11.56 -2.99 6.49
C GLU A 376 -11.80 -2.81 8.00
N THR A 377 -11.48 -3.83 8.79
CA THR A 377 -11.76 -3.90 10.22
C THR A 377 -10.46 -3.88 11.03
N ARG A 378 -10.33 -2.95 11.97
CA ARG A 378 -9.15 -2.83 12.84
C ARG A 378 -9.12 -3.96 13.87
N ILE A 379 -7.94 -4.57 14.05
CA ILE A 379 -7.72 -5.65 15.04
C ILE A 379 -6.71 -5.20 16.09
N ALA A 380 -5.62 -4.59 15.66
CA ALA A 380 -4.54 -4.11 16.53
C ALA A 380 -3.86 -2.89 15.92
N LYS A 381 -2.89 -2.30 16.64
CA LYS A 381 -2.04 -1.24 16.07
C LYS A 381 -1.30 -1.78 14.85
N GLY A 382 -1.50 -1.14 13.69
CA GLY A 382 -0.90 -1.53 12.40
C GLY A 382 -1.45 -2.80 11.76
N ARG A 383 -2.53 -3.42 12.27
CA ARG A 383 -3.12 -4.65 11.67
C ARG A 383 -4.64 -4.56 11.55
N ALA A 384 -5.12 -4.88 10.35
CA ALA A 384 -6.53 -4.97 9.99
C ALA A 384 -6.85 -6.32 9.31
N GLN A 385 -8.13 -6.52 8.98
CA GLN A 385 -8.64 -7.58 8.12
C GLN A 385 -9.55 -6.99 7.06
N TYR A 386 -9.52 -7.59 5.86
CA TYR A 386 -10.56 -7.40 4.85
C TYR A 386 -11.68 -8.41 5.10
N VAL A 387 -12.87 -7.90 5.42
CA VAL A 387 -14.09 -8.69 5.63
C VAL A 387 -15.09 -8.40 4.52
N LYS A 388 -15.73 -9.45 4.02
CA LYS A 388 -16.90 -9.39 3.14
C LYS A 388 -18.09 -10.02 3.85
N CYS A 389 -19.22 -9.32 3.89
CA CYS A 389 -20.46 -9.85 4.47
C CYS A 389 -21.68 -9.21 3.81
N ARG A 390 -22.89 -9.72 4.09
CA ARG A 390 -24.14 -9.07 3.70
C ARG A 390 -24.58 -8.10 4.80
N ALA A 391 -24.89 -6.85 4.44
CA ALA A 391 -25.10 -5.75 5.38
C ALA A 391 -26.11 -6.08 6.49
N GLN A 392 -27.25 -6.66 6.13
CA GLN A 392 -28.32 -7.04 7.07
C GLN A 392 -28.04 -8.34 7.87
N ARG A 393 -26.95 -9.05 7.60
CA ARG A 393 -26.66 -10.39 8.17
C ARG A 393 -25.17 -10.59 8.51
N CYS A 394 -24.45 -9.52 8.83
CA CYS A 394 -23.00 -9.51 9.10
C CYS A 394 -22.59 -10.07 10.49
N THR A 395 -23.32 -11.07 11.00
CA THR A 395 -22.96 -11.86 12.19
C THR A 395 -21.66 -12.64 11.95
N ASP A 396 -20.88 -12.90 13.00
CA ASP A 396 -19.55 -13.54 12.90
C ASP A 396 -19.51 -14.80 12.01
N ALA A 397 -20.49 -15.70 12.17
CA ALA A 397 -20.59 -16.93 11.39
C ALA A 397 -20.80 -16.73 9.86
N ASN A 398 -21.17 -15.53 9.42
CA ASN A 398 -21.40 -15.16 8.02
C ASN A 398 -20.28 -14.26 7.43
N ARG A 399 -19.26 -13.91 8.22
CA ARG A 399 -18.14 -13.04 7.78
C ARG A 399 -17.17 -13.84 6.92
N GLN A 400 -16.93 -13.39 5.69
CA GLN A 400 -16.00 -14.01 4.75
C GLN A 400 -14.67 -13.26 4.75
N TYR A 401 -13.58 -13.98 5.00
CA TYR A 401 -12.21 -13.45 5.02
C TYR A 401 -11.51 -13.85 3.73
N LEU A 402 -11.61 -13.00 2.69
CA LEU A 402 -11.11 -13.32 1.34
C LEU A 402 -9.59 -13.18 1.19
N PHE A 403 -8.91 -12.51 2.12
CA PHE A 403 -7.46 -12.43 2.15
C PHE A 403 -6.88 -13.40 3.20
N PRO A 404 -5.88 -14.24 2.85
CA PRO A 404 -5.30 -15.20 3.78
C PRO A 404 -4.33 -14.51 4.77
N GLY A 405 -4.90 -13.90 5.83
CA GLY A 405 -4.15 -13.33 6.95
C GLY A 405 -4.61 -11.94 7.35
N HIS A 406 -3.68 -11.16 7.92
CA HIS A 406 -3.88 -9.75 8.24
C HIS A 406 -3.36 -8.85 7.12
N VAL A 407 -3.97 -7.68 7.00
CA VAL A 407 -3.58 -6.62 6.07
C VAL A 407 -3.14 -5.37 6.82
N ASP A 408 -2.38 -4.50 6.16
CA ASP A 408 -1.98 -3.21 6.70
C ASP A 408 -3.21 -2.30 6.83
N THR A 409 -3.24 -1.47 7.87
CA THR A 409 -4.33 -0.49 8.09
C THR A 409 -4.35 0.59 7.02
N ASN A 410 -5.55 0.98 6.58
CA ASN A 410 -5.83 1.95 5.52
C ASN A 410 -5.40 1.50 4.10
N SER A 411 -5.42 0.19 3.83
CA SER A 411 -4.92 -0.39 2.57
C SER A 411 -5.97 -1.01 1.64
N LEU A 412 -7.18 -1.29 2.14
CA LEU A 412 -8.26 -1.84 1.29
C LEU A 412 -8.77 -0.81 0.28
N VAL A 413 -8.75 -1.16 -1.01
CA VAL A 413 -9.44 -0.42 -2.08
C VAL A 413 -10.32 -1.38 -2.85
N VAL A 414 -11.60 -1.05 -3.07
CA VAL A 414 -12.51 -1.79 -3.94
C VAL A 414 -12.98 -0.83 -5.03
N GLN A 415 -12.61 -1.09 -6.28
CA GLN A 415 -12.89 -0.23 -7.42
C GLN A 415 -13.07 -1.10 -8.67
N ASP A 416 -14.17 -0.89 -9.40
CA ASP A 416 -14.53 -1.64 -10.60
C ASP A 416 -14.34 -3.18 -10.44
N GLU A 417 -13.59 -3.77 -11.36
CA GLU A 417 -13.27 -5.19 -11.45
C GLU A 417 -12.20 -5.63 -10.42
N TYR A 418 -11.65 -4.70 -9.62
CA TYR A 418 -10.48 -4.90 -8.77
C TYR A 418 -10.78 -4.76 -7.26
N VAL A 419 -9.96 -5.45 -6.46
CA VAL A 419 -9.78 -5.20 -5.02
C VAL A 419 -8.29 -5.22 -4.71
N PHE A 420 -7.77 -4.17 -4.06
CA PHE A 420 -6.37 -4.06 -3.67
C PHE A 420 -6.20 -4.12 -2.15
N THR A 421 -5.04 -4.61 -1.71
CA THR A 421 -4.62 -4.56 -0.30
C THR A 421 -3.10 -4.65 -0.15
N GLN A 422 -2.56 -4.14 0.95
CA GLN A 422 -1.15 -4.14 1.30
C GLN A 422 -0.86 -5.05 2.51
N VAL A 423 0.31 -5.70 2.51
CA VAL A 423 0.86 -6.39 3.69
C VAL A 423 2.34 -6.06 3.83
N THR A 424 2.74 -5.48 4.95
CA THR A 424 4.15 -5.19 5.28
C THR A 424 4.72 -6.26 6.19
N LYS A 425 5.79 -6.94 5.73
CA LYS A 425 6.56 -7.89 6.56
C LYS A 425 8.03 -7.45 6.63
N SER A 426 8.57 -7.38 7.83
CA SER A 426 9.97 -6.98 8.10
C SER A 426 10.40 -5.68 7.38
N GLY A 427 9.54 -4.65 7.44
CA GLY A 427 9.78 -3.35 6.80
C GLY A 427 9.64 -3.33 5.27
N ARG A 428 9.20 -4.42 4.64
CA ARG A 428 8.93 -4.49 3.18
C ARG A 428 7.44 -4.62 2.92
N ALA A 429 6.86 -3.60 2.29
CA ALA A 429 5.49 -3.66 1.78
C ALA A 429 5.36 -4.71 0.66
N SER A 430 4.15 -5.22 0.47
CA SER A 430 3.78 -6.11 -0.63
C SER A 430 2.32 -5.92 -0.97
N TYR A 431 2.06 -5.54 -2.22
CA TYR A 431 0.75 -5.20 -2.72
C TYR A 431 0.11 -6.41 -3.43
N PHE A 432 -1.19 -6.58 -3.24
CA PHE A 432 -1.98 -7.68 -3.79
C PHE A 432 -3.24 -7.15 -4.48
N VAL A 433 -3.61 -7.81 -5.58
CA VAL A 433 -4.82 -7.52 -6.35
C VAL A 433 -5.69 -8.76 -6.46
N SER A 434 -7.00 -8.60 -6.34
CA SER A 434 -8.03 -9.55 -6.77
C SER A 434 -8.77 -8.92 -7.95
N TYR A 435 -8.73 -9.58 -9.11
CA TYR A 435 -9.45 -9.18 -10.32
C TYR A 435 -10.67 -10.09 -10.49
N MET A 436 -11.81 -9.56 -10.94
CA MET A 436 -13.09 -10.30 -11.06
C MET A 436 -13.52 -11.03 -9.77
N ARG A 437 -13.09 -10.51 -8.61
CA ARG A 437 -13.26 -11.12 -7.27
C ARG A 437 -12.62 -12.52 -7.11
N GLU A 438 -11.63 -12.88 -7.95
CA GLU A 438 -10.84 -14.10 -7.81
C GLU A 438 -9.88 -14.05 -6.58
N SER A 439 -9.13 -15.14 -6.35
CA SER A 439 -8.06 -15.19 -5.34
C SER A 439 -6.99 -14.10 -5.54
N PHE A 440 -6.56 -13.47 -4.44
CA PHE A 440 -5.53 -12.42 -4.44
C PHE A 440 -4.19 -12.88 -5.02
N LYS A 441 -3.69 -12.13 -6.00
CA LYS A 441 -2.40 -12.33 -6.68
C LYS A 441 -1.47 -11.19 -6.26
N ARG A 442 -0.22 -11.50 -5.88
CA ARG A 442 0.76 -10.44 -5.55
C ARG A 442 1.17 -9.68 -6.81
N MET A 443 1.01 -8.36 -6.77
CA MET A 443 1.38 -7.44 -7.84
C MET A 443 2.90 -7.50 -8.10
N LYS A 444 3.31 -7.17 -9.34
CA LYS A 444 4.65 -7.32 -9.88
C LYS A 444 5.10 -6.01 -10.51
N LEU A 445 5.84 -5.23 -9.73
CA LEU A 445 6.70 -4.14 -10.19
C LEU A 445 8.04 -4.72 -10.71
N PRO A 446 8.86 -3.95 -11.45
CA PRO A 446 10.21 -4.35 -11.85
C PRO A 446 11.05 -4.85 -10.65
N LYS A 447 11.87 -5.89 -10.85
CA LYS A 447 12.48 -6.65 -9.74
C LYS A 447 13.28 -5.82 -8.72
N TYR A 448 13.88 -4.71 -9.16
CA TYR A 448 14.67 -3.80 -8.32
C TYR A 448 14.00 -2.44 -8.06
N CYS A 449 12.79 -2.23 -8.58
CA CYS A 449 11.88 -1.21 -8.08
C CYS A 449 11.40 -1.69 -6.70
N LEU A 450 12.05 -1.21 -5.64
CA LEU A 450 11.63 -1.43 -4.27
C LEU A 450 10.71 -0.25 -3.87
N PRO A 451 9.39 -0.46 -3.77
CA PRO A 451 8.46 0.62 -3.43
C PRO A 451 8.58 0.99 -1.94
N LYS A 452 8.73 2.29 -1.66
CA LYS A 452 8.48 2.89 -0.33
C LYS A 452 6.98 3.00 -0.07
N ASP A 453 6.25 3.48 -1.07
CA ASP A 453 4.81 3.79 -1.04
C ASP A 453 4.23 3.54 -2.44
N MET A 454 2.93 3.22 -2.53
CA MET A 454 2.23 2.94 -3.80
C MET A 454 0.74 3.29 -3.70
N HIS A 455 0.27 4.14 -4.61
CA HIS A 455 -1.12 4.60 -4.68
C HIS A 455 -1.74 4.20 -6.02
N ILE A 456 -2.97 3.70 -6.00
CA ILE A 456 -3.76 3.48 -7.21
C ILE A 456 -4.32 4.84 -7.65
N ILE A 457 -4.12 5.20 -8.92
CA ILE A 457 -4.58 6.49 -9.47
C ILE A 457 -5.95 6.31 -10.14
N SER A 458 -6.12 5.23 -10.91
CA SER A 458 -7.39 4.86 -11.53
C SER A 458 -7.36 3.41 -12.03
N THR A 459 -8.52 2.77 -12.12
CA THR A 459 -8.73 1.45 -12.75
C THR A 459 -9.45 1.50 -14.10
N ASP A 460 -9.57 2.70 -14.67
CA ASP A 460 -10.24 3.01 -15.92
C ASP A 460 -9.84 2.13 -17.11
N GLU A 461 -10.77 1.96 -18.06
CA GLU A 461 -10.55 1.18 -19.29
C GLU A 461 -9.96 -0.24 -19.04
N LYS A 462 -10.30 -0.88 -17.91
CA LYS A 462 -9.86 -2.24 -17.52
C LYS A 462 -8.34 -2.40 -17.34
N GLN A 463 -7.67 -1.34 -16.90
CA GLN A 463 -6.22 -1.32 -16.68
C GLN A 463 -5.90 -0.43 -15.47
N VAL A 464 -4.89 -0.79 -14.68
CA VAL A 464 -4.57 -0.11 -13.42
C VAL A 464 -3.40 0.85 -13.64
N PHE A 465 -3.64 2.15 -13.41
CA PHE A 465 -2.58 3.15 -13.25
C PHE A 465 -2.24 3.30 -11.77
N ALA A 466 -0.94 3.36 -11.45
CA ALA A 466 -0.46 3.53 -10.08
C ALA A 466 0.75 4.47 -10.00
N ALA A 467 0.80 5.30 -8.96
CA ALA A 467 1.97 6.08 -8.59
C ALA A 467 2.79 5.25 -7.58
N VAL A 468 4.08 5.05 -7.86
CA VAL A 468 5.01 4.32 -6.98
C VAL A 468 6.17 5.23 -6.60
N GLN A 469 6.46 5.36 -5.30
CA GLN A 469 7.68 6.01 -4.84
C GLN A 469 8.79 4.98 -4.67
N GLU A 470 9.88 5.12 -5.43
CA GLU A 470 10.99 4.19 -5.45
C GLU A 470 11.98 4.45 -4.29
N TRP A 471 12.72 3.43 -3.87
CA TRP A 471 13.63 3.50 -2.72
C TRP A 471 14.71 4.61 -2.82
N ASN A 472 15.14 4.93 -4.04
CA ASN A 472 16.11 5.97 -4.37
C ASN A 472 15.48 7.36 -4.62
N GLN A 473 14.14 7.45 -4.75
CA GLN A 473 13.45 8.71 -5.00
C GLN A 473 13.17 9.49 -3.72
N ASN A 474 13.58 10.76 -3.71
CA ASN A 474 13.29 11.73 -2.65
C ASN A 474 12.07 12.56 -3.06
N ASN A 475 10.89 12.08 -2.66
CA ASN A 475 9.57 12.69 -2.88
C ASN A 475 9.08 12.83 -4.34
N THR A 476 9.76 12.26 -5.33
CA THR A 476 9.15 11.97 -6.65
C THR A 476 8.46 10.61 -6.65
N TYR A 477 7.50 10.43 -7.56
CA TYR A 477 6.81 9.17 -7.83
C TYR A 477 6.97 8.81 -9.32
N SER A 478 6.95 7.53 -9.66
CA SER A 478 6.91 7.02 -11.03
C SER A 478 5.51 6.48 -11.37
N LEU A 479 4.98 6.80 -12.56
CA LEU A 479 3.73 6.24 -13.10
C LEU A 479 3.99 4.84 -13.64
N TYR A 480 3.20 3.87 -13.17
CA TYR A 480 3.18 2.49 -13.66
C TYR A 480 1.80 2.12 -14.21
N ILE A 481 1.77 1.28 -15.25
CA ILE A 481 0.55 0.74 -15.88
C ILE A 481 0.56 -0.80 -15.88
N SER A 482 -0.55 -1.43 -15.50
CA SER A 482 -0.67 -2.88 -15.37
C SER A 482 -1.02 -3.61 -16.67
N ASP A 483 -1.02 -4.95 -16.65
CA ASP A 483 -1.87 -5.77 -17.53
C ASP A 483 -3.34 -5.72 -17.09
N SER A 484 -4.28 -6.24 -17.88
CA SER A 484 -5.71 -6.17 -17.55
C SER A 484 -6.07 -6.81 -16.18
N PRO A 485 -5.51 -7.97 -15.78
CA PRO A 485 -5.65 -8.49 -14.41
C PRO A 485 -5.06 -7.65 -13.26
N GLY A 486 -4.38 -6.53 -13.52
CA GLY A 486 -3.78 -5.67 -12.48
C GLY A 486 -2.51 -6.24 -11.83
N VAL A 487 -1.87 -7.25 -12.43
CA VAL A 487 -0.79 -8.03 -11.80
C VAL A 487 0.60 -7.57 -12.21
N TYR A 488 0.85 -7.30 -13.49
CA TYR A 488 2.18 -7.01 -14.03
C TYR A 488 2.30 -5.55 -14.51
N PHE A 489 3.06 -4.77 -13.76
CA PHE A 489 3.25 -3.34 -13.98
C PHE A 489 4.52 -3.04 -14.78
N ILE A 490 4.40 -2.14 -15.74
CA ILE A 490 5.50 -1.55 -16.51
C ILE A 490 5.56 -0.04 -16.27
N LEU A 491 6.75 0.54 -16.39
CA LEU A 491 6.97 1.98 -16.24
C LEU A 491 6.35 2.75 -17.42
N SER A 492 5.59 3.81 -17.12
CA SER A 492 4.94 4.68 -18.11
C SER A 492 5.53 6.10 -18.12
N LEU A 493 5.79 6.70 -16.95
CA LEU A 493 6.36 8.05 -16.84
C LEU A 493 7.08 8.25 -15.49
N GLU A 494 8.38 8.50 -15.51
CA GLU A 494 9.16 8.76 -14.28
C GLU A 494 8.92 10.18 -13.74
N ASN A 495 9.17 10.38 -12.44
CA ASN A 495 9.22 11.68 -11.78
C ASN A 495 7.96 12.55 -11.96
N LEU A 496 6.78 11.96 -11.73
CA LEU A 496 5.52 12.70 -11.59
C LEU A 496 5.63 13.81 -10.54
N ARG A 497 5.00 14.95 -10.84
CA ARG A 497 4.64 15.97 -9.87
C ARG A 497 3.52 15.41 -8.96
N THR A 498 3.71 15.54 -7.65
CA THR A 498 2.73 15.13 -6.64
C THR A 498 2.66 16.15 -5.49
N SER A 499 1.47 16.34 -4.93
CA SER A 499 1.24 17.12 -3.70
C SER A 499 0.62 16.22 -2.63
N ARG A 500 0.53 16.71 -1.39
CA ARG A 500 -0.29 16.06 -0.35
C ARG A 500 -1.37 17.04 0.09
N GLY A 501 -2.63 16.63 -0.03
CA GLY A 501 -3.77 17.43 0.42
C GLY A 501 -3.81 17.56 1.94
N PRO A 502 -4.68 18.43 2.51
CA PRO A 502 -4.75 18.68 3.95
C PRO A 502 -5.02 17.43 4.80
N ALA A 503 -5.69 16.42 4.23
CA ALA A 503 -5.95 15.12 4.87
C ALA A 503 -4.78 14.11 4.75
N GLY A 504 -3.64 14.50 4.15
CA GLY A 504 -2.46 13.64 3.92
C GLY A 504 -2.52 12.77 2.65
N ASN A 505 -3.67 12.73 1.97
CA ASN A 505 -3.88 12.07 0.68
C ASN A 505 -2.84 12.51 -0.35
N LEU A 506 -2.30 11.57 -1.13
CA LEU A 506 -1.43 11.88 -2.26
C LEU A 506 -2.28 12.37 -3.44
N LEU A 507 -2.03 13.60 -3.88
CA LEU A 507 -2.57 14.13 -5.13
C LEU A 507 -1.48 14.02 -6.20
N VAL A 508 -1.89 13.67 -7.42
CA VAL A 508 -1.01 13.39 -8.56
C VAL A 508 -1.46 14.21 -9.74
N ASP A 509 -0.54 14.97 -10.35
CA ASP A 509 -0.82 15.76 -11.56
C ASP A 509 -0.98 14.84 -12.79
N PHE A 510 -2.10 14.13 -12.87
CA PHE A 510 -2.45 13.19 -13.93
C PHE A 510 -3.93 13.35 -14.30
N TYR A 511 -4.21 13.78 -15.53
CA TYR A 511 -5.55 14.12 -16.00
C TYR A 511 -5.94 13.26 -17.22
N LYS A 512 -7.05 12.53 -17.11
CA LYS A 512 -7.66 11.76 -18.21
C LYS A 512 -8.55 12.69 -19.06
N VAL A 513 -8.34 12.71 -20.38
CA VAL A 513 -9.14 13.59 -21.24
C VAL A 513 -10.47 12.95 -21.60
N GLU A 514 -11.54 13.49 -21.03
CA GLU A 514 -12.87 12.95 -21.27
C GLU A 514 -13.33 13.01 -22.74
N GLY A 515 -13.94 11.92 -23.19
CA GLY A 515 -14.44 11.73 -24.55
C GLY A 515 -13.45 11.16 -25.57
N ILE A 516 -12.17 10.94 -25.22
CA ILE A 516 -11.17 10.31 -26.09
C ILE A 516 -10.37 9.26 -25.30
N ASN A 517 -10.64 7.98 -25.56
CA ASN A 517 -9.97 6.86 -24.90
C ASN A 517 -8.46 6.88 -25.14
N GLY A 518 -7.67 6.46 -24.15
CA GLY A 518 -6.20 6.40 -24.27
C GLY A 518 -5.48 7.76 -24.21
N MET A 519 -6.17 8.88 -23.99
CA MET A 519 -5.57 10.22 -24.00
C MET A 519 -5.49 10.86 -22.61
N TYR A 520 -4.27 11.20 -22.17
CA TYR A 520 -3.98 11.69 -20.81
C TYR A 520 -2.94 12.82 -20.84
N LEU A 521 -2.98 13.70 -19.83
CA LEU A 521 -1.94 14.68 -19.53
C LEU A 521 -1.30 14.36 -18.18
N ALA A 522 -0.01 14.69 -18.02
CA ALA A 522 0.70 14.55 -16.75
C ALA A 522 1.79 15.62 -16.60
N ASN A 523 2.03 16.09 -15.36
CA ASN A 523 3.18 16.95 -15.06
C ASN A 523 4.35 16.11 -14.54
N LYS A 524 5.53 16.25 -15.18
CA LYS A 524 6.79 15.62 -14.79
C LYS A 524 7.76 16.68 -14.25
N LEU A 525 8.45 16.35 -13.15
CA LEU A 525 9.60 17.08 -12.66
C LEU A 525 10.85 16.64 -13.45
N LEU A 526 11.51 17.59 -14.10
CA LEU A 526 12.70 17.39 -14.92
C LEU A 526 13.70 18.50 -14.61
N ASP A 527 14.89 18.14 -14.13
CA ASP A 527 15.94 19.08 -13.70
C ASP A 527 15.42 20.13 -12.69
N ASN A 528 14.57 19.71 -11.76
CA ASN A 528 13.82 20.53 -10.78
C ASN A 528 12.75 21.49 -11.37
N HIS A 529 12.58 21.54 -12.69
CA HIS A 529 11.53 22.30 -13.36
C HIS A 529 10.31 21.41 -13.60
N VAL A 530 9.09 21.94 -13.44
CA VAL A 530 7.85 21.16 -13.72
C VAL A 530 7.43 21.37 -15.17
N LYS A 531 7.21 20.28 -15.93
CA LYS A 531 6.79 20.32 -17.34
C LYS A 531 5.61 19.40 -17.62
N THR A 532 4.62 19.92 -18.36
CA THR A 532 3.42 19.18 -18.80
C THR A 532 3.67 18.36 -20.06
N PHE A 533 3.22 17.11 -20.05
CA PHE A 533 3.25 16.17 -21.17
C PHE A 533 1.85 15.66 -21.49
N ILE A 534 1.63 15.24 -22.75
CA ILE A 534 0.43 14.57 -23.24
C ILE A 534 0.79 13.21 -23.86
N THR A 535 -0.11 12.24 -23.74
CA THR A 535 -0.06 10.93 -24.42
C THR A 535 -1.34 10.69 -25.21
N TYR A 536 -1.22 10.01 -26.35
CA TYR A 536 -2.34 9.56 -27.21
C TYR A 536 -2.39 8.02 -27.33
N ASN A 537 -1.54 7.32 -26.58
CA ASN A 537 -1.46 5.86 -26.52
C ASN A 537 -1.29 5.37 -25.08
N LYS A 538 -2.19 5.84 -24.21
CA LYS A 538 -2.40 5.34 -22.84
C LYS A 538 -1.13 5.31 -21.98
N GLY A 539 -0.25 6.29 -22.16
CA GLY A 539 0.97 6.44 -21.39
C GLY A 539 2.18 5.63 -21.89
N GLN A 540 2.08 4.95 -23.04
CA GLN A 540 3.24 4.29 -23.67
C GLN A 540 4.25 5.31 -24.24
N THR A 541 3.77 6.44 -24.77
CA THR A 541 4.63 7.54 -25.25
C THR A 541 4.08 8.90 -24.81
N TRP A 542 4.98 9.79 -24.40
CA TRP A 542 4.66 11.12 -23.88
C TRP A 542 5.38 12.21 -24.68
N ALA A 543 4.74 13.34 -24.89
CA ALA A 543 5.32 14.50 -25.57
C ALA A 543 4.95 15.82 -24.88
N LEU A 544 5.83 16.81 -24.92
CA LEU A 544 5.53 18.18 -24.48
C LEU A 544 4.40 18.80 -25.32
N LEU A 545 3.60 19.66 -24.69
CA LEU A 545 2.55 20.43 -25.36
C LEU A 545 3.15 21.54 -26.25
N PRO A 546 2.68 21.71 -27.50
CA PRO A 546 3.06 22.84 -28.32
C PRO A 546 2.42 24.13 -27.77
N ALA A 547 3.21 25.21 -27.72
CA ALA A 547 2.69 26.53 -27.38
C ALA A 547 1.78 27.08 -28.49
N PRO A 548 0.83 27.99 -28.16
CA PRO A 548 0.07 28.72 -29.16
C PRO A 548 1.00 29.60 -30.02
N ALA A 549 0.68 29.75 -31.29
CA ALA A 549 1.48 30.56 -32.22
C ALA A 549 1.34 32.08 -32.00
N THR A 550 0.25 32.52 -31.36
CA THR A 550 -0.02 33.93 -31.03
C THR A 550 -0.56 34.08 -29.62
N ASP A 551 -0.35 35.27 -29.03
CA ASP A 551 -0.96 35.68 -27.77
C ASP A 551 -2.43 36.16 -27.95
N VAL A 552 -3.06 36.60 -26.86
CA VAL A 552 -4.45 37.11 -26.88
C VAL A 552 -4.61 38.38 -27.73
N ALA A 553 -3.54 39.17 -27.89
CA ALA A 553 -3.53 40.37 -28.73
C ALA A 553 -3.21 40.09 -30.22
N GLY A 554 -2.85 38.86 -30.57
CA GLY A 554 -2.50 38.42 -31.92
C GLY A 554 -1.02 38.59 -32.30
N ASN A 555 -0.13 38.90 -31.35
CA ASN A 555 1.32 38.95 -31.61
C ASN A 555 1.90 37.53 -31.71
N ASN A 556 2.88 37.31 -32.59
CA ASN A 556 3.53 36.00 -32.73
C ASN A 556 4.38 35.65 -31.49
N LEU A 557 4.15 34.46 -30.92
CA LEU A 557 4.90 33.94 -29.78
C LEU A 557 6.07 33.06 -30.20
N HIS A 558 7.30 33.47 -29.90
CA HIS A 558 8.51 32.71 -30.22
C HIS A 558 8.84 31.66 -29.12
N CYS A 559 8.02 30.62 -29.02
CA CYS A 559 8.21 29.50 -28.11
C CYS A 559 8.42 28.20 -28.90
N ILE A 560 9.60 27.58 -28.75
CA ILE A 560 10.04 26.43 -29.57
C ILE A 560 10.44 25.24 -28.69
N LEU A 561 9.87 24.07 -29.00
CA LEU A 561 10.16 22.79 -28.36
C LEU A 561 11.62 22.34 -28.64
N PRO A 562 12.30 21.66 -27.70
CA PRO A 562 11.85 21.24 -26.37
C PRO A 562 12.15 22.25 -25.24
N PHE A 563 12.77 23.39 -25.58
CA PHE A 563 13.23 24.38 -24.61
C PHE A 563 12.06 25.14 -23.98
N CYS A 564 11.12 25.60 -24.82
CA CYS A 564 9.90 26.29 -24.42
C CYS A 564 8.67 25.48 -24.86
N SER A 565 7.65 25.42 -23.99
CA SER A 565 6.42 24.65 -24.18
C SER A 565 5.23 25.32 -23.49
N LEU A 566 4.02 24.83 -23.76
CA LEU A 566 2.84 25.11 -22.93
C LEU A 566 2.87 24.20 -21.69
N HIS A 567 2.57 24.78 -20.53
CA HIS A 567 2.49 24.10 -19.25
C HIS A 567 1.15 24.41 -18.58
N LEU A 568 0.51 23.40 -17.99
CA LEU A 568 -0.86 23.46 -17.47
C LEU A 568 -0.93 23.00 -16.02
N HIS A 569 -1.80 23.62 -15.23
CA HIS A 569 -2.15 23.16 -13.89
C HIS A 569 -3.16 22.02 -13.99
N LEU A 570 -2.81 20.85 -13.45
CA LEU A 570 -3.59 19.61 -13.58
C LEU A 570 -4.27 19.18 -12.27
N GLU A 571 -4.13 19.96 -11.19
CA GLU A 571 -4.69 19.64 -9.87
C GLU A 571 -6.22 19.76 -9.89
N MET A 572 -6.92 18.71 -9.45
CA MET A 572 -8.38 18.64 -9.49
C MET A 572 -8.99 19.37 -8.28
N SER A 573 -9.99 20.23 -8.50
CA SER A 573 -10.69 20.91 -7.38
C SER A 573 -11.53 19.92 -6.58
N GLU A 574 -11.37 19.92 -5.25
CA GLU A 574 -12.24 19.19 -4.31
C GLU A 574 -13.66 19.80 -4.24
N ASN A 575 -13.86 21.05 -4.71
CA ASN A 575 -15.13 21.77 -4.64
C ASN A 575 -15.95 21.65 -5.95
N PRO A 576 -17.10 20.96 -5.95
CA PRO A 576 -17.91 20.73 -7.16
C PRO A 576 -18.63 21.98 -7.69
N TYR A 577 -18.70 23.08 -6.93
CA TYR A 577 -19.33 24.34 -7.36
C TYR A 577 -18.36 25.30 -8.08
N THR A 578 -17.08 24.93 -8.16
CA THR A 578 -16.02 25.63 -8.90
C THR A 578 -15.59 24.84 -10.12
N SER A 579 -15.11 25.52 -11.17
CA SER A 579 -14.34 24.82 -12.21
C SER A 579 -12.98 24.45 -11.64
N GLY A 580 -12.48 23.26 -11.98
CA GLY A 580 -11.05 22.98 -11.84
C GLY A 580 -10.23 23.81 -12.85
N PRO A 581 -8.90 23.91 -12.65
CA PRO A 581 -7.98 24.59 -13.57
C PRO A 581 -7.81 23.85 -14.90
N ILE A 582 -8.34 22.63 -15.06
CA ILE A 582 -8.46 21.92 -16.34
C ILE A 582 -9.85 21.26 -16.46
N THR A 583 -10.44 21.29 -17.65
CA THR A 583 -11.78 20.75 -17.90
C THR A 583 -11.97 20.25 -19.34
N SER A 584 -12.63 19.09 -19.47
CA SER A 584 -13.09 18.48 -20.73
C SER A 584 -14.34 17.64 -20.47
N LYS A 585 -15.10 17.27 -21.52
CA LYS A 585 -16.39 16.56 -21.38
C LYS A 585 -16.63 15.53 -22.50
N LYS A 586 -17.19 14.37 -22.13
CA LYS A 586 -17.58 13.28 -23.04
C LYS A 586 -18.51 13.71 -24.18
N SER A 587 -19.37 14.71 -23.93
CA SER A 587 -20.28 15.29 -24.93
C SER A 587 -19.61 16.20 -25.97
N VAL A 588 -18.36 16.62 -25.72
CA VAL A 588 -17.61 17.62 -26.50
C VAL A 588 -16.18 17.14 -26.83
N PRO A 589 -16.01 15.96 -27.45
CA PRO A 589 -14.71 15.34 -27.64
C PRO A 589 -13.73 16.24 -28.40
N GLY A 590 -12.49 16.29 -27.91
CA GLY A 590 -11.41 17.09 -28.49
C GLY A 590 -11.34 18.56 -28.04
N ILE A 591 -12.28 19.03 -27.20
CA ILE A 591 -12.13 20.34 -26.52
C ILE A 591 -11.58 20.13 -25.10
N ILE A 592 -10.49 20.83 -24.79
CA ILE A 592 -9.91 20.93 -23.45
C ILE A 592 -9.65 22.41 -23.18
N VAL A 593 -10.07 22.89 -22.00
CA VAL A 593 -9.75 24.24 -21.51
C VAL A 593 -8.92 24.09 -20.24
N ALA A 594 -7.84 24.89 -20.09
CA ALA A 594 -6.96 24.82 -18.93
C ALA A 594 -6.26 26.14 -18.60
N THR A 595 -6.09 26.43 -17.31
CA THR A 595 -5.17 27.43 -16.76
C THR A 595 -3.73 26.90 -16.82
N GLY A 596 -2.79 27.76 -17.18
CA GLY A 596 -1.38 27.39 -17.32
C GLY A 596 -0.49 28.59 -17.62
N ASN A 597 0.69 28.33 -18.17
CA ASN A 597 1.61 29.35 -18.68
C ASN A 597 2.45 28.81 -19.84
N ILE A 598 3.09 29.71 -20.58
CA ILE A 598 4.07 29.39 -21.61
C ILE A 598 5.47 29.64 -21.04
N GLY A 599 6.42 28.75 -21.29
CA GLY A 599 7.81 28.97 -20.86
C GLY A 599 8.66 27.71 -20.79
N THR A 600 9.69 27.78 -19.96
CA THR A 600 10.61 26.68 -19.62
C THR A 600 10.08 25.76 -18.51
N GLU A 601 9.09 26.21 -17.73
CA GLU A 601 8.48 25.47 -16.62
C GLU A 601 7.06 25.95 -16.31
N LEU A 602 6.32 25.17 -15.53
CA LEU A 602 5.04 25.54 -14.94
C LEU A 602 5.25 26.58 -13.81
N SER A 603 4.55 27.71 -13.89
CA SER A 603 4.63 28.84 -12.94
C SER A 603 3.26 29.23 -12.39
N SER A 604 3.25 29.86 -11.22
CA SER A 604 2.06 30.41 -10.57
C SER A 604 1.88 31.92 -10.74
N THR A 605 2.85 32.65 -11.30
CA THR A 605 2.80 34.12 -11.41
C THR A 605 2.29 34.63 -12.76
N ASN A 606 2.62 33.90 -13.83
CA ASN A 606 2.34 34.31 -15.21
C ASN A 606 1.25 33.40 -15.80
N LEU A 607 0.12 33.32 -15.09
CA LEU A 607 -1.01 32.49 -15.49
C LEU A 607 -1.71 33.07 -16.73
N GLY A 608 -2.34 32.19 -17.50
CA GLY A 608 -3.27 32.49 -18.57
C GLY A 608 -4.13 31.27 -18.85
N MET A 609 -5.25 31.47 -19.56
CA MET A 609 -6.11 30.36 -19.96
C MET A 609 -5.90 29.97 -21.42
N PHE A 610 -5.88 28.67 -21.67
CA PHE A 610 -5.62 28.06 -22.96
C PHE A 610 -6.74 27.10 -23.35
N ILE A 611 -7.06 27.05 -24.65
CA ILE A 611 -8.01 26.11 -25.23
C ILE A 611 -7.37 25.36 -26.40
N THR A 612 -7.65 24.06 -26.47
CA THR A 612 -7.54 23.28 -27.71
C THR A 612 -8.92 22.86 -28.18
N SER A 613 -9.10 22.78 -29.50
CA SER A 613 -10.32 22.34 -30.17
C SER A 613 -10.14 21.06 -31.00
N ASP A 614 -8.92 20.50 -30.98
CA ASP A 614 -8.44 19.40 -31.81
C ASP A 614 -7.62 18.38 -31.00
N ALA A 615 -8.00 18.16 -29.73
CA ALA A 615 -7.41 17.18 -28.82
C ALA A 615 -5.93 17.43 -28.42
N GLY A 616 -5.48 18.69 -28.42
CA GLY A 616 -4.15 19.08 -27.96
C GLY A 616 -3.08 19.15 -29.06
N ASN A 617 -3.49 19.06 -30.33
CA ASN A 617 -2.60 19.26 -31.47
C ASN A 617 -2.28 20.74 -31.70
N SER A 618 -3.26 21.62 -31.52
CA SER A 618 -3.09 23.07 -31.49
C SER A 618 -3.78 23.70 -30.28
N TRP A 619 -3.11 24.70 -29.71
CA TRP A 619 -3.59 25.48 -28.57
C TRP A 619 -3.74 26.94 -28.96
N ARG A 620 -4.64 27.65 -28.27
CA ARG A 620 -4.86 29.10 -28.35
C ARG A 620 -4.94 29.65 -26.93
N GLN A 621 -4.32 30.80 -26.66
CA GLN A 621 -4.64 31.54 -25.43
C GLN A 621 -6.00 32.24 -25.62
N ILE A 622 -6.79 32.34 -24.55
CA ILE A 622 -8.13 32.96 -24.56
C ILE A 622 -8.31 34.08 -23.53
N PHE A 623 -7.58 34.03 -22.41
CA PHE A 623 -7.57 35.07 -21.39
C PHE A 623 -6.18 35.14 -20.74
N ASP A 624 -5.80 36.31 -20.23
CA ASP A 624 -4.61 36.54 -19.40
C ASP A 624 -4.91 36.43 -17.89
N GLU A 625 -6.18 36.27 -17.51
CA GLU A 625 -6.65 36.10 -16.13
C GLU A 625 -7.41 34.76 -16.00
N GLU A 626 -7.32 34.10 -14.84
CA GLU A 626 -8.03 32.85 -14.59
C GLU A 626 -9.56 33.06 -14.55
N HIS A 627 -10.30 32.23 -15.28
CA HIS A 627 -11.76 32.19 -15.24
C HIS A 627 -12.23 30.76 -15.01
N ASN A 628 -13.30 30.60 -14.24
CA ASN A 628 -14.03 29.33 -14.22
C ASN A 628 -14.73 29.15 -15.58
N VAL A 629 -14.71 27.94 -16.15
CA VAL A 629 -15.30 27.67 -17.48
C VAL A 629 -16.27 26.47 -17.46
N TRP A 630 -17.47 26.69 -18.01
CA TRP A 630 -18.50 25.66 -18.14
C TRP A 630 -18.96 25.46 -19.60
N PHE A 631 -19.34 24.23 -19.93
CA PHE A 631 -19.89 23.85 -21.24
C PHE A 631 -21.42 23.89 -21.19
N LEU A 632 -22.06 24.79 -21.94
CA LEU A 632 -23.51 24.88 -22.07
C LEU A 632 -24.00 23.98 -23.23
N ASP A 633 -25.24 23.50 -23.19
CA ASP A 633 -25.88 22.70 -24.26
C ASP A 633 -24.94 21.63 -24.86
N ASN A 634 -24.36 20.76 -24.02
CA ASN A 634 -23.49 19.67 -24.49
C ASN A 634 -22.36 20.12 -25.47
N GLY A 635 -21.76 21.28 -25.20
CA GLY A 635 -20.75 21.93 -26.05
C GLY A 635 -21.29 23.02 -26.99
N GLY A 636 -22.58 23.32 -26.91
CA GLY A 636 -23.26 24.37 -27.67
C GLY A 636 -22.84 25.80 -27.31
N ALA A 637 -22.28 26.03 -26.13
CA ALA A 637 -21.50 27.25 -25.84
C ALA A 637 -20.45 27.00 -24.75
N LEU A 638 -19.47 27.90 -24.64
CA LEU A 638 -18.59 28.02 -23.48
C LEU A 638 -18.99 29.27 -22.71
N LEU A 639 -19.17 29.13 -21.39
CA LEU A 639 -19.33 30.22 -20.43
C LEU A 639 -18.02 30.37 -19.67
N ALA A 640 -17.48 31.59 -19.58
CA ALA A 640 -16.34 31.92 -18.71
C ALA A 640 -16.71 33.04 -17.72
N VAL A 641 -16.34 32.87 -16.45
CA VAL A 641 -16.57 33.82 -15.35
C VAL A 641 -15.27 34.03 -14.59
N LEU A 642 -14.83 35.28 -14.47
CA LEU A 642 -13.55 35.64 -13.84
C LEU A 642 -13.43 35.06 -12.42
N HIS A 643 -12.32 34.39 -12.13
CA HIS A 643 -12.00 33.92 -10.78
C HIS A 643 -11.35 35.06 -9.99
N ALA A 644 -12.15 35.81 -9.23
CA ALA A 644 -11.68 36.96 -8.48
C ALA A 644 -12.27 37.04 -7.06
N ALA A 645 -11.44 37.49 -6.11
CA ALA A 645 -11.86 37.86 -4.76
C ALA A 645 -12.54 39.25 -4.70
N THR A 646 -12.77 39.89 -5.85
CA THR A 646 -13.47 41.17 -6.01
C THR A 646 -14.85 40.94 -6.66
N PRO A 647 -15.85 41.78 -6.38
CA PRO A 647 -17.21 41.52 -6.85
C PRO A 647 -17.33 41.83 -8.35
N ILE A 648 -17.97 40.93 -9.09
CA ILE A 648 -18.10 40.97 -10.55
C ILE A 648 -19.56 41.09 -10.99
N ARG A 649 -19.80 41.65 -12.18
CA ARG A 649 -21.14 41.80 -12.79
C ARG A 649 -21.24 41.28 -14.22
N HIS A 650 -20.13 40.85 -14.79
CA HIS A 650 -20.00 40.46 -16.19
C HIS A 650 -19.56 38.99 -16.31
N LEU A 651 -20.02 38.34 -17.38
CA LEU A 651 -19.59 37.02 -17.82
C LEU A 651 -19.29 37.04 -19.32
N TRP A 652 -18.58 36.03 -19.81
CA TRP A 652 -18.17 35.90 -21.21
C TRP A 652 -18.77 34.63 -21.82
N ILE A 653 -19.24 34.72 -23.06
CA ILE A 653 -19.81 33.57 -23.80
C ILE A 653 -19.14 33.42 -25.15
N SER A 654 -18.76 32.18 -25.51
CA SER A 654 -18.30 31.81 -26.84
C SER A 654 -19.20 30.74 -27.46
N LEU A 655 -19.54 30.95 -28.74
CA LEU A 655 -20.36 30.02 -29.55
C LEU A 655 -19.52 29.27 -30.61
N ASP A 656 -18.22 29.55 -30.69
CA ASP A 656 -17.34 29.19 -31.82
C ASP A 656 -16.04 28.46 -31.42
N GLU A 657 -16.11 27.70 -30.32
CA GLU A 657 -14.98 26.95 -29.72
C GLU A 657 -13.85 27.87 -29.22
N GLY A 658 -14.25 28.95 -28.52
CA GLY A 658 -13.35 29.85 -27.80
C GLY A 658 -12.56 30.80 -28.69
N LYS A 659 -13.01 31.09 -29.92
CA LYS A 659 -12.30 32.00 -30.85
C LYS A 659 -12.78 33.45 -30.70
N LYS A 660 -14.06 33.64 -30.39
CA LYS A 660 -14.65 34.92 -30.02
C LYS A 660 -15.44 34.77 -28.72
N TRP A 661 -15.29 35.77 -27.86
CA TRP A 661 -16.00 35.89 -26.58
C TRP A 661 -16.82 37.18 -26.59
N ASP A 662 -18.12 37.05 -26.32
CA ASP A 662 -19.06 38.16 -26.16
C ASP A 662 -19.33 38.42 -24.67
N ARG A 663 -19.32 39.68 -24.25
CA ARG A 663 -19.44 40.09 -22.84
C ARG A 663 -20.90 40.44 -22.50
N HIS A 664 -21.46 39.75 -21.53
CA HIS A 664 -22.82 40.00 -21.02
C HIS A 664 -22.78 40.48 -19.56
N SER A 665 -23.75 41.30 -19.14
CA SER A 665 -23.94 41.67 -17.73
C SER A 665 -25.02 40.77 -17.13
N PHE A 666 -24.71 40.02 -16.08
CA PHE A 666 -25.69 39.14 -15.43
C PHE A 666 -26.43 39.84 -14.27
N SER A 667 -25.83 40.90 -13.72
CA SER A 667 -26.36 41.71 -12.62
C SER A 667 -26.26 43.20 -12.94
N LEU A 668 -27.10 44.00 -12.27
CA LEU A 668 -26.99 45.46 -12.21
C LEU A 668 -25.91 45.92 -11.20
N ALA A 669 -25.72 45.16 -10.11
CA ALA A 669 -24.75 45.44 -9.05
C ALA A 669 -23.66 44.34 -9.01
N PRO A 670 -22.38 44.68 -8.79
CA PRO A 670 -21.32 43.69 -8.62
C PRO A 670 -21.60 42.72 -7.46
N LEU A 671 -21.41 41.43 -7.72
CA LEU A 671 -21.66 40.32 -6.79
C LEU A 671 -20.34 39.58 -6.50
N TYR A 672 -20.05 39.29 -5.24
CA TYR A 672 -19.07 38.27 -4.87
C TYR A 672 -19.69 36.90 -5.19
N VAL A 673 -19.16 36.19 -6.19
CA VAL A 673 -19.71 34.90 -6.63
C VAL A 673 -19.03 33.79 -5.83
N ASP A 674 -19.77 33.19 -4.89
CA ASP A 674 -19.27 32.09 -4.05
C ASP A 674 -19.34 30.74 -4.78
N GLY A 675 -20.20 30.62 -5.81
CA GLY A 675 -20.22 29.46 -6.69
C GLY A 675 -21.30 29.52 -7.78
N VAL A 676 -21.29 28.51 -8.66
CA VAL A 676 -22.21 28.39 -9.79
C VAL A 676 -22.87 27.02 -9.80
N LEU A 677 -24.20 27.02 -9.81
CA LEU A 677 -25.04 25.83 -9.95
C LEU A 677 -25.53 25.70 -11.40
N MET A 678 -25.35 24.52 -11.97
CA MET A 678 -25.85 24.12 -13.29
C MET A 678 -26.41 22.70 -13.18
N GLU A 679 -27.53 22.39 -13.82
CA GLU A 679 -28.08 21.03 -13.82
C GLU A 679 -27.34 20.15 -14.85
N PRO A 680 -26.56 19.13 -14.42
CA PRO A 680 -25.74 18.35 -15.34
C PRO A 680 -26.60 17.50 -16.29
N GLU A 681 -26.20 17.49 -17.56
CA GLU A 681 -26.70 16.59 -18.62
C GLU A 681 -28.21 16.70 -18.90
N SER A 682 -28.81 17.85 -18.59
CA SER A 682 -30.25 18.14 -18.74
C SER A 682 -30.58 18.97 -20.00
N ASP A 683 -31.87 18.97 -20.38
CA ASP A 683 -32.43 19.90 -21.39
C ASP A 683 -32.71 21.31 -20.79
N ASN A 684 -32.40 21.53 -19.50
CA ASN A 684 -32.70 22.76 -18.78
C ASN A 684 -31.62 23.83 -19.00
N HIS A 685 -31.99 24.90 -19.70
CA HIS A 685 -31.10 25.97 -20.14
C HIS A 685 -30.85 27.02 -19.04
N ILE A 686 -30.62 26.57 -17.80
CA ILE A 686 -30.64 27.43 -16.60
C ILE A 686 -29.33 27.28 -15.81
N ILE A 687 -28.79 28.42 -15.40
CA ILE A 687 -27.61 28.55 -14.53
C ILE A 687 -28.02 29.42 -13.35
N THR A 688 -27.58 29.09 -12.15
CA THR A 688 -27.79 29.92 -10.96
C THR A 688 -26.44 30.27 -10.34
N PHE A 689 -26.06 31.54 -10.36
CA PHE A 689 -24.94 32.03 -9.55
C PHE A 689 -25.48 32.25 -8.13
N PHE A 690 -24.71 31.85 -7.12
CA PHE A 690 -24.99 32.20 -5.73
C PHE A 690 -23.83 32.98 -5.13
N GLY A 691 -24.14 33.93 -4.25
CA GLY A 691 -23.16 34.90 -3.79
C GLY A 691 -23.73 35.94 -2.84
N HIS A 692 -22.99 37.02 -2.65
CA HIS A 692 -23.39 38.15 -1.81
C HIS A 692 -22.95 39.50 -2.40
N PHE A 693 -23.71 40.58 -2.17
CA PHE A 693 -23.32 41.93 -2.61
C PHE A 693 -22.29 42.59 -1.65
N SER A 694 -22.22 42.10 -0.42
CA SER A 694 -21.23 42.49 0.60
C SER A 694 -21.14 41.38 1.65
N HIS A 695 -20.02 41.24 2.37
CA HIS A 695 -19.86 40.22 3.43
C HIS A 695 -20.80 40.41 4.65
N ARG A 696 -21.79 41.31 4.57
CA ARG A 696 -22.88 41.53 5.52
C ARG A 696 -24.27 41.62 4.85
N SER A 697 -24.37 41.34 3.55
CA SER A 697 -25.64 41.29 2.83
C SER A 697 -26.26 39.90 2.91
N GLU A 698 -27.58 39.83 2.78
CA GLU A 698 -28.30 38.57 2.56
C GLU A 698 -27.77 37.83 1.32
N TRP A 699 -27.83 36.50 1.33
CA TRP A 699 -27.45 35.65 0.20
C TRP A 699 -28.30 35.99 -1.03
N GLN A 700 -27.64 36.13 -2.18
CA GLN A 700 -28.24 36.47 -3.47
C GLN A 700 -28.11 35.29 -4.42
N LEU A 701 -29.19 34.99 -5.12
CA LEU A 701 -29.19 34.02 -6.23
C LEU A 701 -29.54 34.76 -7.52
N ILE A 702 -28.75 34.56 -8.57
CA ILE A 702 -29.00 35.10 -9.90
C ILE A 702 -29.21 33.94 -10.86
N LYS A 703 -30.47 33.72 -11.21
CA LYS A 703 -30.91 32.78 -12.23
C LYS A 703 -30.70 33.41 -13.60
N ILE A 704 -30.06 32.67 -14.49
CA ILE A 704 -29.72 33.04 -15.86
C ILE A 704 -30.30 31.96 -16.79
N ASP A 705 -31.29 32.33 -17.60
CA ASP A 705 -31.78 31.48 -18.70
C ASP A 705 -30.95 31.79 -19.96
N TYR A 706 -30.27 30.77 -20.49
CA TYR A 706 -29.42 30.86 -21.68
C TYR A 706 -30.09 30.29 -22.95
N LYS A 707 -31.37 29.93 -22.90
CA LYS A 707 -32.14 29.45 -24.07
C LYS A 707 -32.17 30.47 -25.20
N GLY A 708 -32.14 31.76 -24.89
CA GLY A 708 -32.03 32.87 -25.85
C GLY A 708 -30.77 32.85 -26.72
N LEU A 709 -29.75 32.05 -26.39
CA LEU A 709 -28.56 31.83 -27.22
C LEU A 709 -28.83 30.95 -28.46
N PHE A 710 -29.84 30.06 -28.41
CA PHE A 710 -30.07 29.03 -29.42
C PHE A 710 -31.48 29.14 -30.03
N ASN A 711 -31.57 29.47 -31.31
CA ASN A 711 -32.85 29.84 -31.93
C ASN A 711 -33.66 28.67 -32.50
N ARG A 712 -33.08 27.45 -32.57
CA ARG A 712 -33.74 26.21 -33.02
C ARG A 712 -32.92 24.97 -32.62
N ARG A 713 -33.46 23.77 -32.83
CA ARG A 713 -32.67 22.53 -32.80
C ARG A 713 -31.77 22.42 -34.04
N CYS A 714 -30.61 21.78 -33.91
CA CYS A 714 -29.69 21.58 -35.03
C CYS A 714 -30.27 20.61 -36.08
N MET A 715 -29.87 20.82 -37.33
CA MET A 715 -30.14 19.95 -38.49
C MET A 715 -28.80 19.49 -39.07
N ASP A 716 -28.78 18.48 -39.94
CA ASP A 716 -27.55 17.89 -40.51
C ASP A 716 -26.56 18.92 -41.07
N GLY A 717 -27.07 19.99 -41.70
CA GLY A 717 -26.28 21.11 -42.23
C GLY A 717 -25.57 21.99 -41.19
N ASP A 718 -25.92 21.88 -39.90
CA ASP A 718 -25.25 22.55 -38.78
C ASP A 718 -24.05 21.78 -38.23
N TYR A 719 -23.82 20.56 -38.70
CA TYR A 719 -22.75 19.69 -38.21
C TYR A 719 -21.55 19.65 -39.17
N GLN A 720 -20.39 19.28 -38.62
CA GLN A 720 -19.14 19.06 -39.35
C GLN A 720 -18.40 17.84 -38.80
N THR A 721 -17.82 17.05 -39.71
CA THR A 721 -16.95 15.92 -39.36
C THR A 721 -15.56 16.43 -38.98
N TRP A 722 -15.13 16.15 -37.75
CA TRP A 722 -13.76 16.33 -37.30
C TRP A 722 -13.08 14.95 -37.18
N HIS A 723 -11.87 14.83 -37.73
CA HIS A 723 -11.06 13.62 -37.63
C HIS A 723 -10.13 13.76 -36.42
N LEU A 724 -10.14 12.79 -35.52
CA LEU A 724 -9.11 12.69 -34.49
C LEU A 724 -7.74 12.46 -35.14
N ARG A 725 -6.70 13.15 -34.64
CA ARG A 725 -5.33 13.04 -35.15
C ARG A 725 -4.31 13.16 -34.02
N ASN A 726 -3.11 12.64 -34.27
CA ASN A 726 -1.92 12.88 -33.46
C ASN A 726 -0.79 13.36 -34.39
N LYS A 727 -0.46 14.66 -34.33
CA LYS A 727 0.61 15.32 -35.12
C LYS A 727 0.51 15.08 -36.64
N GLY A 728 -0.70 14.85 -37.15
CA GLY A 728 -1.01 14.59 -38.56
C GLY A 728 -1.47 13.16 -38.83
N GLU A 729 -1.02 12.19 -38.04
CA GLU A 729 -1.47 10.79 -38.16
C GLU A 729 -2.94 10.65 -37.78
N GLN A 730 -3.67 9.83 -38.53
CA GLN A 730 -5.12 9.62 -38.38
C GLN A 730 -5.47 8.38 -37.55
N CYS A 731 -4.48 7.56 -37.18
CA CYS A 731 -4.70 6.38 -36.37
C CYS A 731 -4.36 6.67 -34.91
N VAL A 732 -5.35 6.59 -34.03
CA VAL A 732 -5.19 6.76 -32.57
C VAL A 732 -5.87 5.58 -31.89
N MET A 733 -5.19 4.95 -30.92
CA MET A 733 -5.62 3.68 -30.30
C MET A 733 -6.03 2.60 -31.32
N GLY A 734 -5.35 2.57 -32.46
CA GLY A 734 -5.61 1.59 -33.53
C GLY A 734 -6.83 1.87 -34.41
N GLU A 735 -7.47 3.04 -34.29
CA GLU A 735 -8.66 3.43 -35.04
C GLU A 735 -8.52 4.79 -35.74
N LYS A 736 -9.20 4.93 -36.89
CA LYS A 736 -9.52 6.21 -37.51
C LYS A 736 -10.89 6.65 -37.04
N GLN A 737 -10.93 7.53 -36.05
CA GLN A 737 -12.18 8.01 -35.45
C GLN A 737 -12.62 9.34 -36.09
N ILE A 738 -13.87 9.38 -36.55
CA ILE A 738 -14.52 10.58 -37.09
C ILE A 738 -15.64 10.98 -36.14
N TYR A 739 -15.53 12.19 -35.59
CA TYR A 739 -16.49 12.76 -34.66
C TYR A 739 -17.36 13.81 -35.38
N MET A 740 -18.64 13.87 -35.02
CA MET A 740 -19.55 14.90 -35.49
C MET A 740 -19.62 16.04 -34.47
N LYS A 741 -18.95 17.16 -34.78
CA LYS A 741 -19.03 18.40 -33.99
C LYS A 741 -20.10 19.32 -34.58
N ARG A 742 -20.67 20.22 -33.78
CA ARG A 742 -21.45 21.35 -34.31
C ARG A 742 -20.49 22.29 -35.08
N ARG A 743 -20.98 22.99 -36.09
CA ARG A 743 -20.21 24.06 -36.74
C ARG A 743 -20.01 25.22 -35.75
N PRO A 744 -18.77 25.71 -35.57
CA PRO A 744 -18.50 26.89 -34.75
C PRO A 744 -19.35 28.08 -35.19
N GLY A 745 -20.05 28.71 -34.24
CA GLY A 745 -20.93 29.86 -34.47
C GLY A 745 -22.40 29.54 -34.80
N ASN A 746 -22.76 28.29 -35.14
CA ASN A 746 -24.16 27.95 -35.42
C ASN A 746 -25.00 27.93 -34.14
N ARG A 747 -25.99 28.84 -34.02
CA ARG A 747 -26.84 29.02 -32.82
C ARG A 747 -27.98 28.01 -32.70
N CYS A 748 -27.65 26.72 -32.65
CA CYS A 748 -28.65 25.65 -32.51
C CYS A 748 -28.38 24.72 -31.33
N MET A 749 -29.47 24.25 -30.71
CA MET A 749 -29.50 23.28 -29.61
C MET A 749 -29.13 21.89 -30.11
N LEU A 750 -28.26 21.19 -29.38
CA LEU A 750 -27.84 19.83 -29.70
C LEU A 750 -28.82 18.79 -29.16
N ALA A 751 -29.17 17.79 -29.98
CA ALA A 751 -29.97 16.66 -29.51
C ALA A 751 -29.17 15.78 -28.53
N GLN A 752 -29.83 15.39 -27.43
CA GLN A 752 -29.26 14.63 -26.31
C GLN A 752 -28.76 13.25 -26.77
N ASP A 753 -29.59 12.49 -27.50
CA ASP A 753 -29.29 11.13 -27.98
C ASP A 753 -28.32 11.05 -29.18
N TYR A 754 -27.83 12.18 -29.70
CA TYR A 754 -27.08 12.18 -30.97
C TYR A 754 -25.62 11.71 -30.77
N SER A 755 -25.31 10.49 -31.24
CA SER A 755 -23.98 9.91 -31.21
C SER A 755 -22.92 10.87 -31.76
N ARG A 756 -21.96 11.26 -30.92
CA ARG A 756 -20.85 12.13 -31.32
C ARG A 756 -19.81 11.40 -32.16
N LEU A 757 -19.69 10.08 -32.05
CA LEU A 757 -18.87 9.26 -32.94
C LEU A 757 -19.70 8.94 -34.20
N TYR A 758 -19.26 9.43 -35.36
CA TYR A 758 -19.91 9.22 -36.65
C TYR A 758 -19.43 7.94 -37.33
N SER A 759 -18.13 7.69 -37.29
CA SER A 759 -17.55 6.39 -37.66
C SER A 759 -16.27 6.13 -36.88
N SER A 760 -15.96 4.84 -36.70
CA SER A 760 -14.62 4.38 -36.34
C SER A 760 -14.23 3.24 -37.27
N GLU A 761 -13.07 3.37 -37.90
CA GLU A 761 -12.50 2.35 -38.79
C GLU A 761 -11.16 1.84 -38.22
N PRO A 762 -11.04 0.55 -37.87
CA PRO A 762 -9.81 0.00 -37.32
C PRO A 762 -8.68 -0.04 -38.35
N CYS A 763 -7.52 0.49 -37.98
CA CYS A 763 -6.29 0.55 -38.77
C CYS A 763 -5.63 -0.84 -38.91
N LEU A 764 -4.57 -0.92 -39.70
CA LEU A 764 -3.55 -1.96 -39.54
C LEU A 764 -2.67 -1.64 -38.32
N CYS A 765 -2.29 -2.67 -37.55
CA CYS A 765 -1.43 -2.50 -36.38
C CYS A 765 0.00 -2.10 -36.73
N THR A 766 0.55 -1.18 -35.94
CA THR A 766 1.90 -0.63 -36.03
C THR A 766 2.68 -0.86 -34.72
N SER A 767 3.95 -0.49 -34.65
CA SER A 767 4.72 -0.49 -33.40
C SER A 767 4.27 0.58 -32.38
N TYR A 768 3.37 1.49 -32.76
CA TYR A 768 2.73 2.46 -31.86
C TYR A 768 1.55 1.87 -31.08
N ASP A 769 1.04 0.70 -31.51
CA ASP A 769 -0.10 0.00 -30.91
C ASP A 769 0.30 -1.08 -29.88
N PHE A 770 1.61 -1.27 -29.67
CA PHE A 770 2.20 -2.25 -28.75
C PHE A 770 3.17 -1.60 -27.75
N GLU A 771 2.87 -1.75 -26.45
CA GLU A 771 3.75 -1.42 -25.34
C GLU A 771 4.73 -2.57 -25.04
N CYS A 772 5.76 -2.31 -24.23
CA CYS A 772 6.68 -3.36 -23.80
C CYS A 772 6.01 -4.26 -22.76
N ASP A 773 6.29 -5.56 -22.80
CA ASP A 773 5.75 -6.50 -21.81
C ASP A 773 6.58 -6.50 -20.51
N TYR A 774 6.05 -7.09 -19.45
CA TYR A 774 6.72 -7.12 -18.14
C TYR A 774 8.11 -7.74 -18.20
N GLY A 775 9.10 -7.01 -17.70
CA GLY A 775 10.52 -7.39 -17.79
C GLY A 775 11.20 -6.99 -19.10
N TRP A 776 10.53 -6.20 -19.95
CA TRP A 776 11.12 -5.59 -21.13
C TRP A 776 11.06 -4.06 -21.04
N GLU A 777 12.14 -3.41 -21.44
CA GLU A 777 12.34 -1.97 -21.31
C GLU A 777 12.56 -1.37 -22.71
N ARG A 778 11.97 -0.19 -22.96
CA ARG A 778 12.04 0.48 -24.26
C ARG A 778 13.40 1.16 -24.43
N GLN A 779 14.14 0.73 -25.44
CA GLN A 779 15.44 1.28 -25.81
C GLN A 779 15.32 2.55 -26.65
N VAL A 780 16.45 3.24 -26.81
CA VAL A 780 16.56 4.51 -27.57
C VAL A 780 16.15 4.35 -29.04
N ASP A 781 16.26 3.15 -29.61
CA ASP A 781 15.81 2.83 -30.97
C ASP A 781 14.29 2.54 -31.08
N GLY A 782 13.55 2.71 -29.97
CA GLY A 782 12.12 2.48 -29.85
C GLY A 782 11.70 1.02 -29.68
N LYS A 783 12.64 0.05 -29.71
CA LYS A 783 12.34 -1.38 -29.52
C LYS A 783 12.31 -1.73 -28.03
N CYS A 784 11.51 -2.74 -27.69
CA CYS A 784 11.56 -3.38 -26.38
C CYS A 784 12.68 -4.44 -26.37
N SER A 785 13.58 -4.37 -25.39
CA SER A 785 14.61 -5.39 -25.12
C SER A 785 14.42 -5.96 -23.70
N PRO A 786 14.90 -7.18 -23.38
CA PRO A 786 14.72 -7.72 -22.04
C PRO A 786 15.58 -6.92 -21.07
N ALA A 787 15.00 -6.53 -19.95
CA ALA A 787 15.71 -5.84 -18.88
C ALA A 787 16.79 -6.75 -18.29
N PHE A 788 17.91 -6.19 -17.83
CA PHE A 788 19.05 -6.97 -17.31
C PHE A 788 18.69 -7.91 -16.14
N TRP A 789 17.59 -7.62 -15.44
CA TRP A 789 17.08 -8.37 -14.29
C TRP A 789 16.09 -9.47 -14.66
N PHE A 790 15.64 -9.51 -15.92
CA PHE A 790 14.60 -10.40 -16.44
C PHE A 790 15.18 -11.45 -17.39
N ASN A 791 14.69 -12.69 -17.31
CA ASN A 791 15.08 -13.77 -18.21
C ASN A 791 13.84 -14.25 -18.99
N PRO A 792 13.72 -13.92 -20.29
CA PRO A 792 12.58 -14.35 -21.12
C PRO A 792 12.35 -15.86 -21.12
N ASN A 793 13.41 -16.67 -21.02
CA ASN A 793 13.30 -18.12 -20.99
C ASN A 793 12.70 -18.63 -19.67
N GLY A 794 12.73 -17.83 -18.60
CA GLY A 794 12.12 -18.16 -17.30
C GLY A 794 10.60 -17.93 -17.25
N ALA A 795 10.03 -17.08 -18.10
CA ALA A 795 8.67 -16.54 -17.93
C ALA A 795 7.50 -17.53 -18.09
N ALA A 796 7.75 -18.77 -18.52
CA ALA A 796 6.73 -19.80 -18.71
C ALA A 796 6.29 -20.45 -17.37
N LYS A 797 5.52 -19.70 -16.57
CA LYS A 797 4.89 -20.17 -15.33
C LYS A 797 4.15 -21.50 -15.51
N SER A 798 4.10 -22.28 -14.42
CA SER A 798 3.49 -23.62 -14.32
C SER A 798 2.38 -23.88 -15.34
N CYS A 799 2.73 -24.68 -16.35
CA CYS A 799 1.84 -25.05 -17.45
C CYS A 799 1.91 -26.56 -17.64
N SER A 800 0.76 -27.22 -17.67
CA SER A 800 0.69 -28.68 -17.78
C SER A 800 1.12 -29.16 -19.16
N THR A 801 1.64 -30.38 -19.23
CA THR A 801 2.22 -30.98 -20.45
C THR A 801 1.26 -31.06 -21.66
N SER A 802 -0.06 -30.89 -21.48
CA SER A 802 -1.07 -30.88 -22.57
C SER A 802 -1.50 -29.46 -23.02
N GLN A 803 -1.04 -28.41 -22.35
CA GLN A 803 -1.41 -27.03 -22.64
C GLN A 803 -0.36 -26.34 -23.53
N SER A 804 -0.72 -25.16 -24.04
CA SER A 804 0.17 -24.27 -24.77
C SER A 804 -0.05 -22.84 -24.30
N PHE A 805 1.05 -22.19 -23.93
CA PHE A 805 1.05 -20.81 -23.43
C PHE A 805 1.35 -19.83 -24.56
N LEU A 806 0.92 -18.58 -24.40
CA LEU A 806 1.33 -17.48 -25.26
C LEU A 806 2.65 -16.93 -24.71
N ASN A 807 3.77 -17.23 -25.37
CA ASN A 807 5.07 -16.70 -24.99
C ASN A 807 5.22 -15.28 -25.54
N SER A 808 5.66 -14.35 -24.69
CA SER A 808 5.84 -12.96 -25.06
C SER A 808 6.95 -12.79 -26.11
N THR A 809 6.77 -11.82 -26.99
CA THR A 809 7.80 -11.33 -27.92
C THR A 809 8.66 -10.23 -27.29
N GLY A 810 8.33 -9.81 -26.06
CA GLY A 810 8.75 -8.56 -25.45
C GLY A 810 7.78 -7.40 -25.64
N TYR A 811 6.68 -7.63 -26.36
CA TYR A 811 5.64 -6.66 -26.64
C TYR A 811 4.27 -7.23 -26.24
N ARG A 812 3.37 -6.35 -25.77
CA ARG A 812 1.95 -6.63 -25.57
C ARG A 812 1.13 -5.51 -26.21
N LYS A 813 -0.04 -5.84 -26.77
CA LYS A 813 -0.92 -4.82 -27.38
C LYS A 813 -1.42 -3.88 -26.29
N VAL A 814 -1.43 -2.57 -26.54
CA VAL A 814 -2.04 -1.60 -25.61
C VAL A 814 -3.52 -1.96 -25.41
N LEU A 815 -4.00 -1.98 -24.17
CA LEU A 815 -5.38 -2.40 -23.91
C LEU A 815 -6.37 -1.37 -24.46
N SER A 816 -7.52 -1.84 -24.94
CA SER A 816 -8.53 -1.05 -25.68
C SER A 816 -8.04 -0.49 -27.02
N ASN A 817 -6.85 -0.89 -27.51
CA ASN A 817 -6.43 -0.60 -28.88
C ASN A 817 -7.10 -1.57 -29.87
N ASN A 818 -7.78 -1.03 -30.89
CA ASN A 818 -8.63 -1.80 -31.81
C ASN A 818 -8.00 -2.04 -33.21
N CYS A 819 -6.69 -1.82 -33.38
CA CYS A 819 -6.03 -2.11 -34.65
C CYS A 819 -6.18 -3.61 -35.05
N LYS A 820 -6.25 -3.87 -36.36
CA LYS A 820 -6.23 -5.20 -36.97
C LYS A 820 -4.80 -5.62 -37.27
N GLU A 821 -4.42 -6.81 -36.83
CA GLU A 821 -3.15 -7.42 -37.23
C GLU A 821 -3.24 -7.96 -38.67
N ASP A 822 -2.19 -7.76 -39.45
CA ASP A 822 -2.02 -8.32 -40.79
C ASP A 822 -0.58 -8.87 -40.96
N GLY A 823 -0.41 -9.87 -41.82
CA GLY A 823 0.87 -10.52 -42.08
C GLY A 823 1.31 -11.54 -41.02
N ARG A 824 2.53 -11.37 -40.48
CA ARG A 824 3.29 -12.43 -39.78
C ARG A 824 3.23 -12.41 -38.25
N ASN A 825 2.34 -11.62 -37.64
CA ASN A 825 2.16 -11.52 -36.18
C ASN A 825 3.51 -11.34 -35.44
N VAL A 826 4.20 -10.24 -35.77
CA VAL A 826 5.59 -9.97 -35.34
C VAL A 826 5.67 -9.65 -33.85
N TYR A 827 4.76 -8.81 -33.37
CA TYR A 827 4.67 -8.34 -31.97
C TYR A 827 3.73 -9.20 -31.12
N SER A 828 2.69 -9.80 -31.71
CA SER A 828 1.72 -10.63 -31.02
C SER A 828 2.38 -11.89 -30.41
N PRO A 829 1.95 -12.31 -29.19
CA PRO A 829 2.65 -13.35 -28.44
C PRO A 829 2.50 -14.72 -29.12
N LYS A 830 3.59 -15.49 -29.13
CA LYS A 830 3.72 -16.71 -29.94
C LYS A 830 3.32 -17.93 -29.13
N ARG A 831 2.31 -18.66 -29.61
CA ARG A 831 1.82 -19.88 -28.95
C ARG A 831 2.89 -20.96 -28.96
N GLN A 832 3.33 -21.40 -27.77
CA GLN A 832 4.35 -22.42 -27.60
C GLN A 832 3.79 -23.61 -26.78
N PRO A 833 4.10 -24.86 -27.17
CA PRO A 833 3.71 -26.04 -26.41
C PRO A 833 4.46 -26.08 -25.08
N CYS A 834 3.78 -26.41 -23.99
CA CYS A 834 4.39 -26.49 -22.67
C CYS A 834 5.28 -27.73 -22.57
N ARG A 835 6.59 -27.52 -22.51
CA ARG A 835 7.59 -28.58 -22.31
C ARG A 835 7.73 -28.88 -20.82
N PRO A 836 7.93 -30.16 -20.43
CA PRO A 836 8.36 -30.50 -19.07
C PRO A 836 9.59 -29.68 -18.65
N ARG A 837 9.62 -29.27 -17.39
CA ARG A 837 10.72 -28.53 -16.76
C ARG A 837 11.10 -29.21 -15.45
N PRO A 838 12.39 -29.19 -15.04
CA PRO A 838 12.75 -29.52 -13.66
C PRO A 838 11.99 -28.60 -12.70
N PRO A 839 11.65 -29.07 -11.48
CA PRO A 839 11.13 -28.19 -10.46
C PRO A 839 12.20 -27.14 -10.11
N ARG A 840 11.81 -25.88 -9.91
CA ARG A 840 12.70 -24.81 -9.44
C ARG A 840 11.97 -23.78 -8.58
N GLY A 841 12.71 -23.19 -7.65
CA GLY A 841 12.16 -22.19 -6.73
C GLY A 841 11.22 -22.83 -5.70
N LEU A 842 11.60 -23.99 -5.17
CA LEU A 842 10.88 -24.62 -4.07
C LEU A 842 11.08 -23.81 -2.78
N ARG A 843 9.98 -23.43 -2.13
CA ARG A 843 9.97 -22.62 -0.90
C ARG A 843 9.12 -23.30 0.16
N LEU A 844 9.73 -23.59 1.30
CA LEU A 844 9.06 -24.09 2.49
C LEU A 844 8.87 -22.95 3.50
N SER A 845 7.68 -22.87 4.10
CA SER A 845 7.34 -21.87 5.13
C SER A 845 6.25 -22.40 6.06
N THR A 846 6.05 -21.77 7.23
CA THR A 846 4.86 -22.00 8.06
C THR A 846 3.74 -21.02 7.68
N SER A 847 2.48 -21.40 7.90
CA SER A 847 1.30 -20.56 7.64
C SER A 847 1.37 -19.16 8.30
N PRO A 848 1.67 -19.01 9.61
CA PRO A 848 1.90 -17.68 10.20
C PRO A 848 3.21 -17.02 9.74
N GLY A 849 4.19 -17.80 9.30
CA GLY A 849 5.56 -17.37 9.00
C GLY A 849 6.51 -17.41 10.20
N GLU A 850 6.06 -17.95 11.32
CA GLU A 850 6.85 -18.12 12.55
C GLU A 850 7.76 -19.36 12.48
N LEU A 851 8.97 -19.25 13.03
CA LEU A 851 9.98 -20.33 13.08
C LEU A 851 10.04 -21.02 14.46
N ALA A 852 9.04 -20.79 15.30
CA ALA A 852 8.89 -21.46 16.59
C ALA A 852 7.44 -21.91 16.80
N ALA A 853 7.25 -22.98 17.58
CA ALA A 853 5.93 -23.44 18.05
C ALA A 853 6.09 -24.20 19.38
N SER A 854 5.02 -24.35 20.15
CA SER A 854 5.03 -25.22 21.33
C SER A 854 4.80 -26.68 20.95
N VAL A 855 5.38 -27.60 21.72
CA VAL A 855 5.12 -29.04 21.64
C VAL A 855 3.61 -29.33 21.71
N GLY A 856 3.13 -30.31 20.95
CA GLY A 856 1.71 -30.69 20.89
C GLY A 856 0.81 -29.80 20.00
N ASN A 857 1.24 -28.61 19.57
CA ASN A 857 0.44 -27.77 18.67
C ASN A 857 0.53 -28.21 17.19
N ASN A 858 -0.54 -27.94 16.43
CA ASN A 858 -0.60 -28.15 14.98
C ASN A 858 0.23 -27.10 14.24
N VAL A 859 1.42 -27.46 13.77
CA VAL A 859 2.21 -26.64 12.85
C VAL A 859 1.71 -26.87 11.42
N THR A 860 1.35 -25.79 10.73
CA THR A 860 0.88 -25.86 9.33
C THR A 860 1.96 -25.34 8.39
N PHE A 861 2.43 -26.19 7.48
CA PHE A 861 3.48 -25.90 6.49
C PHE A 861 2.89 -25.60 5.12
N MET A 862 3.36 -24.51 4.51
CA MET A 862 3.04 -24.11 3.15
C MET A 862 4.26 -24.39 2.25
N VAL A 863 4.03 -25.13 1.16
CA VAL A 863 5.05 -25.45 0.16
C VAL A 863 4.67 -24.79 -1.16
N TYR A 864 5.55 -23.93 -1.68
CA TYR A 864 5.38 -23.24 -2.96
C TYR A 864 6.47 -23.67 -3.93
N LEU A 865 6.14 -23.73 -5.22
CA LEU A 865 7.06 -24.07 -6.30
C LEU A 865 6.90 -23.03 -7.43
N ASP A 866 7.95 -22.28 -7.76
CA ASP A 866 7.89 -21.22 -8.78
C ASP A 866 7.77 -21.77 -10.22
N ASP A 867 8.50 -22.86 -10.52
CA ASP A 867 8.58 -23.53 -11.84
C ASP A 867 8.34 -25.05 -11.66
N GLY A 868 7.44 -25.65 -12.45
CA GLY A 868 7.20 -27.11 -12.47
C GLY A 868 5.78 -27.51 -12.89
N ASP A 869 5.59 -28.77 -13.31
CA ASP A 869 4.27 -29.38 -13.55
C ASP A 869 3.78 -30.00 -12.23
N SER A 870 2.74 -29.42 -11.62
CA SER A 870 2.24 -29.77 -10.28
C SER A 870 1.56 -31.13 -10.18
N LEU A 871 1.24 -31.75 -11.32
CA LEU A 871 0.65 -33.10 -11.42
C LEU A 871 1.69 -34.19 -11.67
N ARG A 872 2.95 -33.80 -11.93
CA ARG A 872 4.07 -34.69 -12.27
C ARG A 872 5.31 -34.50 -11.39
N THR A 873 5.28 -33.52 -10.49
CA THR A 873 6.31 -33.28 -9.49
C THR A 873 5.88 -33.89 -8.16
N SER A 874 6.56 -34.94 -7.71
CA SER A 874 6.38 -35.46 -6.35
C SER A 874 7.10 -34.57 -5.35
N ILE A 875 6.39 -34.12 -4.31
CA ILE A 875 6.97 -33.37 -3.19
C ILE A 875 7.00 -34.26 -1.96
N GLN A 876 8.22 -34.60 -1.52
CA GLN A 876 8.47 -35.22 -0.22
C GLN A 876 8.74 -34.14 0.82
N LEU A 877 7.98 -34.14 1.91
CA LEU A 877 8.23 -33.31 3.08
C LEU A 877 8.73 -34.20 4.22
N ASP A 878 9.96 -33.95 4.66
CA ASP A 878 10.59 -34.58 5.83
C ASP A 878 10.51 -33.59 7.00
N PHE A 879 9.89 -34.00 8.11
CA PHE A 879 9.68 -33.13 9.28
C PHE A 879 10.89 -33.06 10.22
N GLY A 880 11.94 -33.84 9.96
CA GLY A 880 13.16 -33.90 10.78
C GLY A 880 13.02 -34.72 12.08
N ASP A 881 11.82 -35.25 12.37
CA ASP A 881 11.53 -36.14 13.51
C ASP A 881 11.48 -37.63 13.11
N GLY A 882 11.81 -37.94 11.85
CA GLY A 882 11.73 -39.27 11.24
C GLY A 882 10.48 -39.49 10.39
N ILE A 883 9.46 -38.63 10.48
CA ILE A 883 8.26 -38.71 9.65
C ILE A 883 8.52 -38.01 8.32
N LYS A 884 8.26 -38.72 7.21
CA LYS A 884 8.34 -38.21 5.85
C LYS A 884 7.07 -38.54 5.10
N ILE A 885 6.48 -37.56 4.41
CA ILE A 885 5.24 -37.73 3.64
C ILE A 885 5.46 -37.22 2.22
N THR A 886 5.12 -38.06 1.23
CA THR A 886 5.27 -37.74 -0.19
C THR A 886 3.91 -37.48 -0.82
N TYR A 887 3.75 -36.29 -1.40
CA TYR A 887 2.55 -35.81 -2.08
C TYR A 887 2.78 -35.83 -3.59
N SER A 888 1.81 -36.34 -4.35
CA SER A 888 1.87 -36.44 -5.82
C SER A 888 1.10 -35.32 -6.55
N ASN A 889 0.52 -34.35 -5.83
CA ASN A 889 -0.26 -33.25 -6.41
C ASN A 889 -0.32 -32.05 -5.44
N LEU A 890 0.19 -30.88 -5.85
CA LEU A 890 0.17 -29.65 -5.04
C LEU A 890 -1.23 -29.05 -4.87
N SER A 891 -2.19 -29.33 -5.76
CA SER A 891 -3.57 -28.81 -5.66
C SER A 891 -4.38 -29.37 -4.48
N ARG A 892 -3.74 -30.15 -3.61
CA ARG A 892 -4.27 -30.63 -2.32
C ARG A 892 -3.52 -30.04 -1.11
N THR A 893 -2.56 -29.13 -1.33
CA THR A 893 -1.73 -28.54 -0.26
C THR A 893 -1.96 -27.04 -0.06
N ASP A 894 -2.95 -26.43 -0.73
CA ASP A 894 -3.33 -25.03 -0.54
C ASP A 894 -3.90 -24.73 0.87
N ASP A 895 -4.50 -25.74 1.53
CA ASP A 895 -4.91 -25.66 2.95
C ASP A 895 -3.74 -25.83 3.94
N GLY A 896 -2.54 -26.12 3.44
CA GLY A 896 -1.33 -26.38 4.21
C GLY A 896 -1.22 -27.78 4.82
N ILE A 897 0.01 -28.28 4.94
CA ILE A 897 0.32 -29.60 5.51
C ILE A 897 0.45 -29.46 7.03
N LYS A 898 -0.41 -30.15 7.79
CA LYS A 898 -0.43 -30.10 9.26
C LYS A 898 0.40 -31.21 9.88
N HIS A 899 1.20 -30.87 10.89
CA HIS A 899 2.00 -31.82 11.67
C HIS A 899 2.05 -31.43 13.16
N VAL A 900 2.31 -32.40 14.04
CA VAL A 900 2.38 -32.20 15.50
C VAL A 900 3.65 -32.85 16.05
N TYR A 901 4.55 -32.01 16.57
CA TYR A 901 5.79 -32.46 17.20
C TYR A 901 5.54 -32.93 18.63
N ARG A 902 6.13 -34.08 18.98
CA ARG A 902 5.96 -34.77 20.28
C ARG A 902 7.06 -34.49 21.31
N ALA A 903 8.16 -33.87 20.90
CA ALA A 903 9.28 -33.53 21.77
C ALA A 903 9.79 -32.13 21.45
N THR A 904 10.50 -31.52 22.40
CA THR A 904 11.18 -30.23 22.23
C THR A 904 12.48 -30.42 21.45
N GLY A 905 12.78 -29.52 20.52
CA GLY A 905 13.95 -29.66 19.66
C GLY A 905 14.04 -28.60 18.56
N ILE A 906 15.19 -28.50 17.92
CA ILE A 906 15.35 -27.76 16.65
C ILE A 906 15.25 -28.79 15.53
N TYR A 907 14.13 -28.75 14.79
CA TYR A 907 13.84 -29.67 13.71
C TYR A 907 14.20 -29.06 12.36
N ARG A 908 15.00 -29.78 11.57
CA ARG A 908 15.32 -29.40 10.18
C ARG A 908 14.29 -30.02 9.24
N VAL A 909 13.25 -29.26 8.95
CA VAL A 909 12.21 -29.64 7.99
C VAL A 909 12.75 -29.43 6.57
N THR A 910 12.63 -30.43 5.70
CA THR A 910 13.11 -30.33 4.31
C THR A 910 12.02 -30.75 3.32
N ALA A 911 11.64 -29.82 2.45
CA ALA A 911 10.85 -30.13 1.26
C ALA A 911 11.78 -30.50 0.10
N PHE A 912 11.48 -31.58 -0.60
CA PHE A 912 12.20 -32.04 -1.78
C PHE A 912 11.18 -32.26 -2.90
N ALA A 913 11.37 -31.59 -4.03
CA ALA A 913 10.52 -31.70 -5.20
C ALA A 913 11.29 -32.40 -6.32
N GLU A 914 10.70 -33.44 -6.92
CA GLU A 914 11.34 -34.23 -7.98
C GLU A 914 10.37 -34.51 -9.12
N ASN A 915 10.86 -34.44 -10.35
CA ASN A 915 10.16 -34.96 -11.53
C ASN A 915 11.15 -35.52 -12.55
N SER A 916 10.65 -36.07 -13.66
CA SER A 916 11.46 -36.73 -14.69
C SER A 916 12.46 -35.82 -15.46
N GLN A 917 12.65 -34.56 -15.05
CA GLN A 917 13.60 -33.60 -15.61
C GLN A 917 14.60 -33.05 -14.57
N GLY A 918 14.44 -33.36 -13.28
CA GLY A 918 15.34 -32.94 -12.20
C GLY A 918 14.64 -32.78 -10.85
N SER A 919 15.36 -32.23 -9.89
CA SER A 919 14.87 -31.98 -8.53
C SER A 919 15.31 -30.62 -7.95
N ASP A 920 14.62 -30.16 -6.91
CA ASP A 920 14.90 -28.95 -6.12
C ASP A 920 14.59 -29.23 -4.64
N SER A 921 15.23 -28.49 -3.73
CA SER A 921 15.13 -28.72 -2.28
C SER A 921 15.09 -27.42 -1.49
N SER A 922 14.21 -27.35 -0.50
CA SER A 922 14.01 -26.20 0.39
C SER A 922 14.06 -26.66 1.84
N THR A 923 14.77 -25.91 2.69
CA THR A 923 14.98 -26.32 4.10
C THR A 923 14.58 -25.21 5.06
N LEU A 924 14.00 -25.60 6.19
CA LEU A 924 13.51 -24.72 7.24
C LEU A 924 13.94 -25.29 8.59
N PHE A 925 14.44 -24.43 9.48
CA PHE A 925 14.71 -24.80 10.86
C PHE A 925 13.54 -24.31 11.72
N LEU A 926 12.89 -25.23 12.43
CA LEU A 926 11.74 -24.97 13.28
C LEU A 926 12.09 -25.31 14.73
N HIS A 927 11.89 -24.35 15.64
CA HIS A 927 12.16 -24.52 17.05
C HIS A 927 10.89 -24.93 17.81
N ILE A 928 10.85 -26.16 18.31
CA ILE A 928 9.77 -26.66 19.15
C ILE A 928 10.13 -26.50 20.62
N THR A 929 9.42 -25.63 21.31
CA THR A 929 9.61 -25.31 22.73
C THR A 929 8.60 -26.04 23.63
N SER A 930 8.91 -26.12 24.92
CA SER A 930 7.91 -26.30 25.98
C SER A 930 7.84 -24.99 26.77
N PRO A 931 6.68 -24.61 27.35
CA PRO A 931 6.70 -23.65 28.44
C PRO A 931 7.61 -24.16 29.57
N VAL A 932 8.32 -23.23 30.21
CA VAL A 932 8.91 -23.44 31.53
C VAL A 932 7.83 -23.11 32.55
N GLU A 933 7.69 -23.90 33.60
CA GLU A 933 6.71 -23.69 34.67
C GLU A 933 7.34 -23.03 35.91
N ARG A 934 8.60 -23.34 36.19
CA ARG A 934 9.35 -22.84 37.34
C ARG A 934 10.84 -22.73 37.05
N VAL A 935 11.48 -21.73 37.65
CA VAL A 935 12.93 -21.55 37.73
C VAL A 935 13.30 -21.45 39.22
N TYR A 936 14.48 -21.93 39.59
CA TYR A 936 15.08 -21.73 40.92
C TYR A 936 16.58 -21.47 40.80
N LEU A 937 17.05 -20.41 41.45
CA LEU A 937 18.45 -19.99 41.47
C LEU A 937 19.20 -20.67 42.62
N SER A 938 19.82 -21.81 42.32
CA SER A 938 20.80 -22.43 43.21
C SER A 938 22.09 -21.59 43.22
N ALA A 939 22.37 -20.97 44.35
CA ALA A 939 23.54 -20.12 44.56
C ALA A 939 23.96 -20.14 46.04
N PRO A 940 25.27 -19.99 46.34
CA PRO A 940 25.76 -19.88 47.72
C PRO A 940 25.20 -18.63 48.40
N ILE A 941 25.03 -18.70 49.72
CA ILE A 941 24.47 -17.60 50.54
C ILE A 941 25.57 -16.63 50.99
N VAL A 942 26.77 -17.13 51.21
CA VAL A 942 27.98 -16.34 51.50
C VAL A 942 29.04 -16.66 50.45
N ALA A 943 29.69 -15.64 49.90
CA ALA A 943 30.76 -15.77 48.91
C ALA A 943 32.00 -14.98 49.33
N ILE A 944 33.18 -15.51 48.98
CA ILE A 944 34.47 -14.88 49.30
C ILE A 944 34.82 -13.87 48.20
N ARG A 945 35.12 -12.63 48.60
CA ARG A 945 35.58 -11.56 47.71
C ARG A 945 36.75 -12.04 46.84
N GLY A 946 36.64 -11.89 45.52
CA GLY A 946 37.71 -12.26 44.58
C GLY A 946 37.86 -13.76 44.30
N LYS A 947 36.98 -14.64 44.81
CA LYS A 947 36.88 -16.04 44.39
C LYS A 947 35.68 -16.26 43.48
N GLU A 948 35.76 -17.27 42.62
CA GLU A 948 34.65 -17.72 41.78
C GLU A 948 33.55 -18.39 42.64
N ALA A 949 32.31 -18.01 42.38
CA ALA A 949 31.11 -18.61 42.96
C ALA A 949 30.27 -19.23 41.84
N ASN A 950 29.91 -20.51 42.01
CA ASN A 950 29.07 -21.23 41.05
C ASN A 950 27.59 -20.93 41.28
N LEU A 951 26.88 -20.61 40.19
CA LEU A 951 25.48 -20.21 40.16
C LEU A 951 24.76 -21.10 39.14
N THR A 952 23.68 -21.77 39.54
CA THR A 952 22.96 -22.74 38.69
C THR A 952 21.45 -22.51 38.73
N ALA A 953 20.87 -22.25 37.56
CA ALA A 953 19.44 -22.10 37.35
C ALA A 953 18.80 -23.46 37.07
N VAL A 954 18.10 -24.00 38.07
CA VAL A 954 17.31 -25.22 37.94
C VAL A 954 15.96 -24.87 37.31
N VAL A 955 15.50 -25.68 36.36
CA VAL A 955 14.30 -25.40 35.55
C VAL A 955 13.37 -26.61 35.52
N TRP A 956 12.06 -26.36 35.58
CA TRP A 956 11.03 -27.39 35.49
C TRP A 956 10.04 -27.09 34.35
N PRO A 957 9.70 -28.08 33.49
CA PRO A 957 10.35 -29.39 33.37
C PRO A 957 11.84 -29.30 32.98
N SER A 958 12.59 -30.38 33.12
CA SER A 958 14.03 -30.41 32.79
C SER A 958 14.25 -30.32 31.27
N HIS A 959 14.77 -29.19 30.78
CA HIS A 959 14.95 -28.94 29.34
C HIS A 959 16.35 -29.35 28.85
N THR A 960 16.43 -29.98 27.67
CA THR A 960 17.70 -30.35 27.03
C THR A 960 18.25 -29.22 26.15
N ARG A 961 19.15 -28.38 26.70
CA ARG A 961 20.05 -27.45 25.96
C ARG A 961 19.42 -26.38 25.04
N ILE A 962 18.12 -26.10 25.12
CA ILE A 962 17.47 -25.05 24.29
C ILE A 962 16.70 -24.05 25.15
N LEU A 963 17.41 -23.43 26.09
CA LEU A 963 16.95 -22.29 26.89
C LEU A 963 18.01 -21.19 26.83
N THR A 964 17.61 -19.93 26.99
CA THR A 964 18.54 -18.81 27.09
C THR A 964 18.46 -18.22 28.48
N PHE A 965 19.59 -18.16 29.17
CA PHE A 965 19.72 -17.68 30.54
C PHE A 965 20.35 -16.28 30.52
N PHE A 966 19.69 -15.32 31.16
CA PHE A 966 20.14 -13.93 31.29
C PHE A 966 20.46 -13.68 32.77
N TRP A 967 21.75 -13.53 33.06
CA TRP A 967 22.27 -13.36 34.42
C TRP A 967 22.52 -11.88 34.70
N TRP A 968 21.78 -11.35 35.66
CA TRP A 968 21.87 -9.97 36.13
C TRP A 968 22.60 -9.95 37.47
N PHE A 969 23.63 -9.11 37.55
CA PHE A 969 24.45 -8.90 38.74
C PHE A 969 24.30 -7.44 39.18
N ASP A 970 23.83 -7.24 40.41
CA ASP A 970 23.48 -5.93 40.98
C ASP A 970 22.62 -5.08 40.04
N ASN A 971 22.92 -3.77 39.92
CA ASN A 971 22.23 -2.84 39.03
C ASN A 971 22.92 -2.73 37.65
N SER A 972 23.43 -3.83 37.10
CA SER A 972 23.93 -3.83 35.71
C SER A 972 22.80 -3.50 34.73
N SER A 973 23.08 -2.64 33.75
CA SER A 973 22.16 -2.35 32.64
C SER A 973 22.17 -3.43 31.54
N GLU A 974 23.15 -4.34 31.57
CA GLU A 974 23.32 -5.43 30.59
C GLU A 974 23.51 -6.78 31.31
N PRO A 975 22.78 -7.84 30.90
CA PRO A 975 22.94 -9.19 31.47
C PRO A 975 24.05 -9.97 30.78
N ILE A 976 24.66 -10.92 31.50
CA ILE A 976 25.50 -11.95 30.89
C ILE A 976 24.58 -13.04 30.33
N ILE A 977 24.74 -13.40 29.06
CA ILE A 977 23.87 -14.37 28.38
C ILE A 977 24.58 -15.73 28.25
N THR A 978 23.96 -16.80 28.73
CA THR A 978 24.46 -18.18 28.57
C THR A 978 23.40 -19.11 27.95
N LEU A 979 23.86 -20.19 27.32
CA LEU A 979 23.02 -21.30 26.83
C LEU A 979 23.02 -22.50 27.80
N GLU A 980 23.98 -22.54 28.71
CA GLU A 980 24.05 -23.50 29.80
C GLU A 980 23.50 -22.85 31.08
N GLY A 981 22.77 -23.62 31.88
CA GLY A 981 22.11 -23.14 33.10
C GLY A 981 23.04 -22.88 34.29
N SER A 982 24.35 -22.92 34.07
CA SER A 982 25.38 -22.75 35.10
C SER A 982 26.40 -21.69 34.67
N ILE A 983 26.78 -20.81 35.60
CA ILE A 983 27.83 -19.79 35.42
C ILE A 983 28.69 -19.67 36.68
N SER A 984 29.99 -19.44 36.51
CA SER A 984 30.91 -19.09 37.60
C SER A 984 31.15 -17.58 37.55
N TYR A 985 30.99 -16.88 38.68
CA TYR A 985 31.12 -15.42 38.75
C TYR A 985 31.92 -14.98 39.98
N THR A 986 32.73 -13.93 39.83
CA THR A 986 33.68 -13.46 40.86
C THR A 986 33.28 -12.10 41.40
N PHE A 987 32.75 -12.06 42.63
CA PHE A 987 32.30 -10.83 43.28
C PHE A 987 33.47 -9.99 43.77
N GLN A 988 33.52 -8.72 43.35
CA GLN A 988 34.61 -7.78 43.67
C GLN A 988 34.31 -6.86 44.86
N LYS A 989 33.03 -6.69 45.21
CA LYS A 989 32.53 -5.74 46.20
C LYS A 989 31.87 -6.49 47.37
N GLU A 990 32.26 -6.13 48.60
CA GLU A 990 31.64 -6.67 49.81
C GLU A 990 30.21 -6.14 50.04
N GLY A 991 29.44 -6.88 50.84
CA GLY A 991 28.06 -6.59 51.19
C GLY A 991 27.06 -7.48 50.45
N LYS A 992 25.78 -7.10 50.52
CA LYS A 992 24.66 -7.84 49.93
C LYS A 992 24.56 -7.53 48.43
N ASN A 993 25.04 -8.44 47.60
CA ASN A 993 24.99 -8.38 46.14
C ASN A 993 23.72 -9.12 45.67
N LYS A 994 22.99 -8.61 44.66
CA LYS A 994 21.77 -9.26 44.15
C LYS A 994 22.06 -9.96 42.82
N VAL A 995 21.81 -11.27 42.77
CA VAL A 995 21.81 -12.04 41.51
C VAL A 995 20.37 -12.28 41.09
N THR A 996 20.07 -12.10 39.80
CA THR A 996 18.79 -12.50 39.21
C THR A 996 19.06 -13.27 37.93
N VAL A 997 18.45 -14.43 37.76
CA VAL A 997 18.47 -15.17 36.50
C VAL A 997 17.09 -15.09 35.86
N GLN A 998 17.05 -14.74 34.58
CA GLN A 998 15.85 -14.85 33.75
C GLN A 998 16.08 -15.95 32.72
N VAL A 999 15.08 -16.80 32.51
CA VAL A 999 15.14 -17.95 31.60
C VAL A 999 14.08 -17.77 30.53
N ALA A 1000 14.49 -17.67 29.28
CA ALA A 1000 13.60 -17.57 28.14
C ALA A 1000 13.40 -18.95 27.48
N SER A 1001 12.13 -19.32 27.26
CA SER A 1001 11.71 -20.41 26.38
C SER A 1001 10.72 -19.88 25.35
N GLY A 1002 11.20 -19.68 24.11
CA GLY A 1002 10.40 -19.08 23.03
C GLY A 1002 9.94 -17.66 23.39
N SER A 1003 8.63 -17.50 23.57
CA SER A 1003 7.98 -16.23 23.98
C SER A 1003 7.75 -16.11 25.49
N THR A 1004 8.08 -17.13 26.29
CA THR A 1004 7.91 -17.12 27.75
C THR A 1004 9.22 -16.76 28.44
N ILE A 1005 9.15 -15.91 29.48
CA ILE A 1005 10.29 -15.55 30.34
C ILE A 1005 9.86 -15.73 31.79
N ILE A 1006 10.61 -16.52 32.55
CA ILE A 1006 10.46 -16.68 34.00
C ILE A 1006 11.76 -16.25 34.68
N GLN A 1007 11.69 -15.68 35.88
CA GLN A 1007 12.86 -15.18 36.60
C GLN A 1007 12.87 -15.61 38.06
N ASP A 1008 14.06 -15.73 38.63
CA ASP A 1008 14.28 -15.91 40.07
C ASP A 1008 15.45 -15.02 40.55
N SER A 1009 15.40 -14.60 41.81
CA SER A 1009 16.31 -13.62 42.43
C SER A 1009 16.82 -14.12 43.78
N LYS A 1010 18.14 -14.12 43.98
CA LYS A 1010 18.76 -14.44 45.28
C LYS A 1010 19.78 -13.38 45.69
N VAL A 1011 19.84 -13.08 46.99
CA VAL A 1011 20.82 -12.16 47.57
C VAL A 1011 21.98 -12.96 48.14
N ILE A 1012 23.20 -12.58 47.79
CA ILE A 1012 24.45 -13.23 48.21
C ILE A 1012 25.24 -12.24 49.06
N THR A 1013 25.69 -12.69 50.23
CA THR A 1013 26.51 -11.86 51.13
C THR A 1013 27.99 -12.07 50.80
N VAL A 1014 28.66 -11.03 50.33
CA VAL A 1014 30.08 -11.08 49.95
C VAL A 1014 30.93 -10.49 51.07
N LYS A 1015 31.95 -11.24 51.51
CA LYS A 1015 32.91 -10.85 52.56
C LYS A 1015 34.33 -11.27 52.17
N GLU A 1016 35.35 -10.59 52.67
CA GLU A 1016 36.75 -11.01 52.48
C GLU A 1016 37.09 -12.33 53.19
N PHE A 1017 36.51 -12.57 54.38
CA PHE A 1017 36.69 -13.80 55.16
C PHE A 1017 35.46 -14.10 56.01
N PHE A 1018 35.26 -15.37 56.32
CA PHE A 1018 34.30 -15.91 57.29
C PHE A 1018 34.76 -17.30 57.73
N ARG A 1019 34.15 -17.87 58.78
CA ARG A 1019 34.33 -19.29 59.13
C ARG A 1019 32.99 -20.02 59.02
N SER A 1020 33.00 -21.32 58.70
CA SER A 1020 31.76 -22.10 58.67
C SER A 1020 31.86 -23.42 59.42
N LEU A 1021 30.71 -23.85 59.96
CA LEU A 1021 30.53 -25.06 60.75
C LEU A 1021 29.40 -25.88 60.14
N LEU A 1022 29.69 -27.14 59.80
CA LEU A 1022 28.67 -28.08 59.32
C LEU A 1022 27.91 -28.64 60.53
N LEU A 1023 26.61 -28.39 60.52
CA LEU A 1023 25.64 -28.81 61.53
C LEU A 1023 24.82 -29.99 61.02
N SER A 1024 24.39 -30.84 61.94
CA SER A 1024 23.45 -31.93 61.69
C SER A 1024 22.43 -32.01 62.81
N PHE A 1025 21.26 -32.54 62.49
CA PHE A 1025 20.12 -32.59 63.39
C PHE A 1025 19.84 -34.01 63.85
N SER A 1026 19.23 -34.16 65.02
CA SER A 1026 18.66 -35.44 65.46
C SER A 1026 17.65 -35.98 64.42
N PRO A 1027 17.66 -37.29 64.07
CA PRO A 1027 16.85 -37.87 62.99
C PRO A 1027 15.32 -37.61 63.04
N ALA A 1028 14.77 -37.28 64.21
CA ALA A 1028 13.36 -36.87 64.35
C ALA A 1028 12.97 -35.64 63.50
N LEU A 1029 13.95 -34.84 63.04
CA LEU A 1029 13.72 -33.75 62.09
C LEU A 1029 13.48 -34.27 60.66
N ASP A 1030 14.14 -35.37 60.26
CA ASP A 1030 14.04 -35.92 58.91
C ASP A 1030 12.64 -36.47 58.63
N GLU A 1031 12.01 -37.10 59.62
CA GLU A 1031 10.61 -37.56 59.58
C GLU A 1031 9.60 -36.40 59.42
N HIS A 1032 10.06 -35.16 59.64
CA HIS A 1032 9.24 -33.95 59.68
C HIS A 1032 9.65 -32.88 58.66
N ASN A 1033 10.67 -33.13 57.83
CA ASN A 1033 11.19 -32.22 56.82
C ASN A 1033 10.32 -32.28 55.54
N PRO A 1034 9.58 -31.22 55.17
CA PRO A 1034 8.71 -31.20 54.01
C PRO A 1034 9.43 -30.84 52.70
N ASP A 1035 10.76 -30.66 52.72
CA ASP A 1035 11.60 -30.15 51.63
C ASP A 1035 11.26 -28.73 51.13
N ILE A 1036 10.48 -27.96 51.91
CA ILE A 1036 10.02 -26.60 51.58
C ILE A 1036 11.11 -25.55 51.94
N PRO A 1037 11.48 -24.61 51.04
CA PRO A 1037 12.45 -23.56 51.32
C PRO A 1037 12.12 -22.68 52.53
N GLU A 1038 10.87 -22.22 52.64
CA GLU A 1038 10.39 -21.34 53.70
C GLU A 1038 10.49 -22.01 55.08
N TRP A 1039 10.20 -23.32 55.15
CA TRP A 1039 10.38 -24.12 56.36
C TRP A 1039 11.87 -24.24 56.75
N ARG A 1040 12.77 -24.39 55.77
CA ARG A 1040 14.22 -24.39 56.00
C ARG A 1040 14.72 -23.04 56.52
N GLU A 1041 14.18 -21.93 56.03
CA GLU A 1041 14.53 -20.60 56.54
C GLU A 1041 14.05 -20.40 57.99
N ASP A 1042 12.85 -20.88 58.35
CA ASP A 1042 12.34 -20.78 59.71
C ASP A 1042 13.06 -21.71 60.71
N VAL A 1043 13.39 -22.95 60.33
CA VAL A 1043 14.26 -23.79 61.17
C VAL A 1043 15.66 -23.18 61.31
N GLY A 1044 16.22 -22.62 60.22
CA GLY A 1044 17.48 -21.88 60.26
C GLY A 1044 17.43 -20.65 61.18
N ARG A 1045 16.29 -19.94 61.20
CA ARG A 1045 16.02 -18.82 62.11
C ARG A 1045 16.01 -19.27 63.57
N VAL A 1046 15.29 -20.34 63.90
CA VAL A 1046 15.26 -20.92 65.26
C VAL A 1046 16.65 -21.32 65.73
N VAL A 1047 17.46 -21.96 64.88
CA VAL A 1047 18.84 -22.34 65.20
C VAL A 1047 19.73 -21.10 65.38
N ARG A 1048 19.61 -20.06 64.53
CA ARG A 1048 20.34 -18.78 64.68
C ARG A 1048 20.05 -18.14 66.05
N THR A 1049 18.78 -18.03 66.42
CA THR A 1049 18.37 -17.42 67.70
C THR A 1049 18.83 -18.25 68.89
N ALA A 1050 18.73 -19.58 68.85
CA ALA A 1050 19.24 -20.45 69.90
C ALA A 1050 20.77 -20.33 70.08
N LEU A 1051 21.52 -20.25 68.98
CA LEU A 1051 22.97 -20.01 69.00
C LEU A 1051 23.31 -18.65 69.63
N SER A 1052 22.63 -17.57 69.22
CA SER A 1052 22.83 -16.22 69.76
C SER A 1052 22.53 -16.16 71.27
N GLN A 1053 21.43 -16.75 71.72
CA GLN A 1053 21.05 -16.79 73.14
C GLN A 1053 22.04 -17.55 74.02
N VAL A 1054 22.71 -18.58 73.49
CA VAL A 1054 23.65 -19.41 74.26
C VAL A 1054 25.09 -18.85 74.25
N SER A 1055 25.50 -18.09 73.21
CA SER A 1055 26.85 -17.52 73.12
C SER A 1055 26.96 -16.03 73.45
N GLY A 1056 25.86 -15.28 73.40
CA GLY A 1056 25.86 -13.82 73.51
C GLY A 1056 26.33 -13.08 72.25
N VAL A 1057 26.56 -13.79 71.14
CA VAL A 1057 26.93 -13.20 69.84
C VAL A 1057 25.69 -12.64 69.14
N LEU A 1058 25.81 -11.46 68.53
CA LEU A 1058 24.72 -10.80 67.80
C LEU A 1058 24.20 -11.66 66.64
N GLU A 1059 22.88 -11.74 66.46
CA GLU A 1059 22.27 -12.52 65.37
C GLU A 1059 22.75 -12.07 63.97
N ASP A 1060 23.08 -10.80 63.79
CA ASP A 1060 23.56 -10.22 62.53
C ASP A 1060 24.92 -10.82 62.06
N GLN A 1061 25.71 -11.35 63.00
CA GLN A 1061 26.99 -12.03 62.70
C GLN A 1061 26.81 -13.50 62.32
N LEU A 1062 25.58 -14.04 62.36
CA LEU A 1062 25.29 -15.48 62.22
C LEU A 1062 24.33 -15.74 61.05
N LEU A 1063 24.76 -16.51 60.05
CA LEU A 1063 23.86 -17.01 59.01
C LEU A 1063 23.79 -18.54 59.05
N VAL A 1064 22.64 -19.08 59.45
CA VAL A 1064 22.35 -20.52 59.32
C VAL A 1064 21.60 -20.76 58.01
N SER A 1065 22.00 -21.78 57.27
CA SER A 1065 21.29 -22.28 56.09
C SER A 1065 21.12 -23.79 56.16
N LEU A 1066 19.88 -24.29 56.07
CA LEU A 1066 19.63 -25.72 55.88
C LEU A 1066 19.81 -26.11 54.41
N TYR A 1067 20.41 -27.29 54.17
CA TYR A 1067 20.52 -27.88 52.84
C TYR A 1067 19.24 -28.65 52.45
N PRO A 1068 18.91 -28.78 51.15
CA PRO A 1068 17.79 -29.60 50.67
C PRO A 1068 18.13 -31.10 50.68
N GLY A 1069 17.11 -31.94 50.82
CA GLY A 1069 17.26 -33.40 50.91
C GLY A 1069 17.43 -33.94 52.34
N LEU A 1070 17.75 -35.24 52.43
CA LEU A 1070 17.91 -36.01 53.68
C LEU A 1070 19.26 -36.76 53.69
N PRO A 1071 19.94 -36.91 54.85
CA PRO A 1071 19.55 -36.38 56.16
C PRO A 1071 19.65 -34.86 56.24
N SER A 1072 18.83 -34.24 57.09
CA SER A 1072 18.80 -32.80 57.27
C SER A 1072 20.13 -32.31 57.83
N THR A 1073 20.75 -31.39 57.12
CA THR A 1073 22.02 -30.75 57.47
C THR A 1073 21.91 -29.25 57.30
N ALA A 1074 22.77 -28.50 57.99
CA ALA A 1074 22.86 -27.06 57.83
C ALA A 1074 24.32 -26.61 57.87
N GLU A 1075 24.61 -25.43 57.32
CA GLU A 1075 25.88 -24.75 57.52
C GLU A 1075 25.63 -23.44 58.26
N LEU A 1076 26.38 -23.23 59.34
CA LEU A 1076 26.44 -21.98 60.08
C LEU A 1076 27.65 -21.19 59.59
N PHE A 1077 27.41 -20.02 59.01
CA PHE A 1077 28.43 -19.04 58.66
C PHE A 1077 28.55 -18.00 59.78
N ILE A 1078 29.77 -17.83 60.28
CA ILE A 1078 30.14 -16.83 61.28
C ILE A 1078 30.85 -15.69 60.55
N LEU A 1079 30.23 -14.51 60.56
CA LEU A 1079 30.68 -13.31 59.85
C LEU A 1079 31.43 -12.36 60.80
N PRO A 1080 32.44 -11.61 60.31
CA PRO A 1080 33.08 -10.57 61.11
C PRO A 1080 32.14 -9.38 61.35
N ASP A 1081 32.30 -8.74 62.50
CA ASP A 1081 31.56 -7.54 62.93
C ASP A 1081 31.74 -6.36 61.96
N GLU A 1082 30.65 -5.70 61.57
CA GLU A 1082 30.68 -4.53 60.68
C GLU A 1082 31.07 -3.24 61.40
N HIS A 1083 31.11 -3.23 62.75
CA HIS A 1083 31.46 -2.05 63.55
C HIS A 1083 32.96 -1.91 63.87
N MET A 1084 33.81 -2.87 63.49
CA MET A 1084 35.27 -2.78 63.72
C MET A 1084 35.99 -2.08 62.56
N SER A 1085 36.95 -1.21 62.88
CA SER A 1085 37.73 -0.46 61.88
C SER A 1085 38.73 -1.34 61.13
N SER A 1086 39.02 -0.97 59.87
CA SER A 1086 39.79 -1.77 58.92
C SER A 1086 41.27 -1.99 59.26
N GLU A 1087 41.77 -1.42 60.35
CA GLU A 1087 43.17 -1.53 60.79
C GLU A 1087 43.45 -2.79 61.63
N HIS A 1088 42.43 -3.60 61.97
CA HIS A 1088 42.56 -4.75 62.88
C HIS A 1088 42.26 -6.12 62.22
N LYS A 1089 42.38 -6.24 60.88
CA LYS A 1089 42.06 -7.45 60.11
C LYS A 1089 42.66 -8.77 60.63
N ARG A 1090 43.81 -8.73 61.31
CA ARG A 1090 44.45 -9.94 61.87
C ARG A 1090 43.77 -10.41 63.17
N SER A 1091 43.35 -9.48 64.02
CA SER A 1091 42.64 -9.77 65.27
C SER A 1091 41.22 -10.29 65.01
N SER A 1092 40.57 -9.87 63.92
CA SER A 1092 39.22 -10.34 63.57
C SER A 1092 39.16 -11.82 63.16
N GLU A 1093 40.23 -12.43 62.64
CA GLU A 1093 40.24 -13.88 62.38
C GLU A 1093 40.40 -14.69 63.68
N GLU A 1094 41.29 -14.26 64.58
CA GLU A 1094 41.46 -14.84 65.91
C GLU A 1094 40.17 -14.73 66.76
N ALA A 1095 39.43 -13.63 66.60
CA ALA A 1095 38.10 -13.46 67.19
C ALA A 1095 37.06 -14.44 66.62
N LEU A 1096 37.04 -14.66 65.29
CA LEU A 1096 36.17 -15.66 64.66
C LEU A 1096 36.52 -17.10 65.08
N GLU A 1097 37.80 -17.43 65.27
CA GLU A 1097 38.18 -18.73 65.84
C GLU A 1097 37.73 -18.88 67.30
N THR A 1098 37.82 -17.81 68.10
CA THR A 1098 37.31 -17.80 69.47
C THR A 1098 35.80 -18.02 69.51
N ILE A 1099 35.03 -17.31 68.68
CA ILE A 1099 33.58 -17.47 68.54
C ILE A 1099 33.21 -18.87 68.02
N SER A 1100 33.94 -19.38 67.03
CA SER A 1100 33.79 -20.74 66.53
C SER A 1100 33.96 -21.78 67.64
N ASN A 1101 35.01 -21.67 68.45
CA ASN A 1101 35.27 -22.58 69.57
C ASN A 1101 34.17 -22.54 70.66
N ILE A 1102 33.54 -21.37 70.89
CA ILE A 1102 32.38 -21.24 71.77
C ILE A 1102 31.19 -22.03 71.19
N PHE A 1103 30.87 -21.86 69.90
CA PHE A 1103 29.77 -22.61 69.26
C PHE A 1103 30.03 -24.12 69.20
N VAL A 1104 31.26 -24.55 68.85
CA VAL A 1104 31.68 -25.96 68.88
C VAL A 1104 31.45 -26.57 70.25
N THR A 1105 31.78 -25.83 71.32
CA THR A 1105 31.57 -26.28 72.70
C THR A 1105 30.08 -26.40 73.03
N ALA A 1106 29.26 -25.40 72.70
CA ALA A 1106 27.82 -25.40 72.96
C ALA A 1106 27.05 -26.49 72.19
N LEU A 1107 27.42 -26.72 70.93
CA LEU A 1107 26.85 -27.77 70.07
C LEU A 1107 27.23 -29.17 70.58
N ASN A 1108 28.51 -29.40 70.92
CA ASN A 1108 28.96 -30.69 71.45
C ASN A 1108 28.42 -31.00 72.86
N GLN A 1109 28.04 -29.98 73.62
CA GLN A 1109 27.34 -30.13 74.91
C GLN A 1109 25.81 -30.30 74.76
N GLY A 1110 25.27 -30.27 73.54
CA GLY A 1110 23.84 -30.44 73.27
C GLY A 1110 22.97 -29.28 73.76
N LEU A 1111 23.56 -28.09 74.00
CA LEU A 1111 22.83 -26.92 74.51
C LEU A 1111 21.89 -26.32 73.46
N ILE A 1112 22.17 -26.55 72.17
CA ILE A 1112 21.36 -26.08 71.05
C ILE A 1112 20.28 -27.13 70.73
N GLN A 1113 19.11 -26.96 71.35
CA GLN A 1113 17.92 -27.78 71.12
C GLN A 1113 16.66 -26.90 70.97
N PHE A 1114 15.68 -27.37 70.20
CA PHE A 1114 14.37 -26.70 70.08
C PHE A 1114 13.24 -27.74 70.00
N GLU A 1115 12.01 -27.31 70.32
CA GLU A 1115 10.82 -28.16 70.24
C GLU A 1115 10.06 -27.86 68.94
N LEU A 1116 9.93 -28.87 68.08
CA LEU A 1116 9.31 -28.74 66.74
C LEU A 1116 7.78 -28.88 66.79
N LYS A 1117 7.32 -29.74 67.69
CA LYS A 1117 5.92 -29.98 68.10
C LYS A 1117 5.98 -30.48 69.55
N ALA A 1118 4.83 -30.47 70.24
CA ALA A 1118 4.70 -31.08 71.56
C ALA A 1118 5.37 -32.48 71.60
N ASP A 1119 6.24 -32.68 72.59
CA ASP A 1119 7.05 -33.89 72.84
C ASP A 1119 8.12 -34.23 71.77
N ILE A 1120 8.30 -33.41 70.73
CA ILE A 1120 9.34 -33.60 69.68
C ILE A 1120 10.45 -32.57 69.83
N ARG A 1121 11.51 -32.94 70.57
CA ARG A 1121 12.73 -32.14 70.69
C ARG A 1121 13.76 -32.51 69.63
N ILE A 1122 14.28 -31.49 68.97
CA ILE A 1122 15.35 -31.57 67.97
C ILE A 1122 16.63 -31.05 68.60
N ILE A 1123 17.71 -31.84 68.52
CA ILE A 1123 19.05 -31.47 69.00
C ILE A 1123 19.93 -31.17 67.79
N VAL A 1124 20.72 -30.10 67.87
CA VAL A 1124 21.67 -29.69 66.83
C VAL A 1124 23.11 -29.94 67.31
N TYR A 1125 23.90 -30.63 66.50
CA TYR A 1125 25.31 -30.93 66.80
C TYR A 1125 26.20 -30.67 65.59
N MET A 1126 27.50 -30.49 65.82
CA MET A 1126 28.48 -30.28 64.74
C MET A 1126 28.96 -31.62 64.18
N THR A 1127 29.18 -31.70 62.87
CA THR A 1127 29.80 -32.86 62.21
C THR A 1127 31.20 -32.56 61.66
N GLN A 1128 31.47 -31.35 61.17
CA GLN A 1128 32.81 -30.96 60.70
C GLN A 1128 33.04 -29.45 60.74
N GLN A 1129 34.30 -29.02 60.98
CA GLN A 1129 34.74 -27.64 60.76
C GLN A 1129 35.25 -27.47 59.33
N THR A 1130 34.89 -26.38 58.65
CA THR A 1130 35.28 -26.12 57.26
C THR A 1130 35.76 -24.68 57.04
N LEU A 1131 36.70 -24.53 56.09
CA LEU A 1131 37.28 -23.23 55.69
C LEU A 1131 36.69 -22.70 54.37
N ALA A 1132 35.67 -23.39 53.83
CA ALA A 1132 34.98 -23.05 52.59
C ALA A 1132 33.58 -23.70 52.58
N PRO A 1133 32.58 -23.07 51.93
CA PRO A 1133 31.21 -23.57 51.88
C PRO A 1133 31.09 -24.79 50.96
N LEU A 1134 30.37 -25.82 51.41
CA LEU A 1134 30.20 -27.09 50.68
C LEU A 1134 29.02 -27.08 49.69
N VAL A 1135 28.92 -26.05 48.86
CA VAL A 1135 27.89 -25.93 47.80
C VAL A 1135 28.31 -26.72 46.54
N ASP A 1136 28.54 -28.02 46.73
CA ASP A 1136 28.73 -28.99 45.65
C ASP A 1136 27.98 -30.31 45.97
N SER A 1137 26.79 -30.17 46.54
CA SER A 1137 25.86 -31.25 46.88
C SER A 1137 25.19 -31.85 45.63
N ASN A 1138 26.00 -32.24 44.64
CA ASN A 1138 25.55 -33.19 43.62
C ASN A 1138 25.09 -34.46 44.34
N SER A 1139 23.86 -34.92 44.03
CA SER A 1139 23.17 -35.99 44.76
C SER A 1139 24.08 -37.19 45.03
N ILE A 1140 24.14 -37.66 46.28
CA ILE A 1140 24.92 -38.86 46.65
C ILE A 1140 24.34 -40.07 45.90
N HIS A 1141 24.93 -40.38 44.75
CA HIS A 1141 24.57 -41.53 43.96
C HIS A 1141 25.00 -42.80 44.69
N SER A 1142 24.08 -43.37 45.48
CA SER A 1142 24.18 -44.71 46.08
C SER A 1142 24.21 -45.86 45.05
N GLY A 1143 24.65 -45.57 43.82
CA GLY A 1143 24.93 -46.52 42.75
C GLY A 1143 26.39 -46.55 42.32
N SER A 1144 27.23 -45.54 42.56
CA SER A 1144 28.61 -45.50 42.02
C SER A 1144 29.51 -46.56 42.65
N ALA A 1145 29.48 -46.72 43.98
CA ALA A 1145 30.21 -47.78 44.68
C ALA A 1145 29.69 -49.19 44.28
N MET A 1146 28.38 -49.33 44.08
CA MET A 1146 27.78 -50.60 43.65
C MET A 1146 28.08 -50.92 42.18
N LEU A 1147 28.18 -49.93 41.31
CA LEU A 1147 28.65 -50.05 39.93
C LEU A 1147 30.16 -50.31 39.85
N MET A 1148 30.97 -49.77 40.76
CA MET A 1148 32.39 -50.11 40.89
C MET A 1148 32.56 -51.58 41.31
N LEU A 1149 31.79 -52.04 42.30
CA LEU A 1149 31.77 -53.46 42.70
C LEU A 1149 31.26 -54.36 41.56
N LEU A 1150 30.16 -54.00 40.90
CA LEU A 1150 29.63 -54.76 39.76
C LEU A 1150 30.59 -54.77 38.57
N THR A 1151 31.27 -53.66 38.25
CA THR A 1151 32.27 -53.65 37.15
C THR A 1151 33.52 -54.43 37.51
N VAL A 1152 33.99 -54.40 38.77
CA VAL A 1152 35.07 -55.30 39.23
C VAL A 1152 34.64 -56.78 39.14
N VAL A 1153 33.40 -57.11 39.51
CA VAL A 1153 32.85 -58.48 39.36
C VAL A 1153 32.70 -58.88 37.87
N PHE A 1154 32.21 -57.99 37.00
CA PHE A 1154 32.09 -58.26 35.57
C PHE A 1154 33.45 -58.35 34.86
N VAL A 1155 34.43 -57.53 35.24
CA VAL A 1155 35.81 -57.62 34.74
C VAL A 1155 36.49 -58.88 35.26
N GLY A 1156 36.27 -59.26 36.53
CA GLY A 1156 36.73 -60.54 37.08
C GLY A 1156 36.13 -61.74 36.36
N LEU A 1157 34.83 -61.73 36.06
CA LEU A 1157 34.16 -62.75 35.25
C LEU A 1157 34.68 -62.77 33.81
N ALA A 1158 34.84 -61.62 33.17
CA ALA A 1158 35.41 -61.53 31.81
C ALA A 1158 36.85 -62.07 31.76
N ALA A 1159 37.69 -61.70 32.73
CA ALA A 1159 39.04 -62.24 32.88
C ALA A 1159 39.02 -63.76 33.11
N PHE A 1160 38.11 -64.28 33.93
CA PHE A 1160 37.94 -65.72 34.16
C PHE A 1160 37.50 -66.47 32.88
N PHE A 1161 36.56 -65.94 32.11
CA PHE A 1161 36.15 -66.52 30.83
C PHE A 1161 37.28 -66.48 29.78
N ILE A 1162 37.98 -65.34 29.66
CA ILE A 1162 39.14 -65.19 28.76
C ILE A 1162 40.27 -66.16 29.16
N TYR A 1163 40.57 -66.29 30.46
CA TYR A 1163 41.57 -67.22 30.98
C TYR A 1163 41.20 -68.68 30.69
N LYS A 1164 39.92 -69.06 30.89
CA LYS A 1164 39.45 -70.43 30.68
C LYS A 1164 39.40 -70.85 29.20
N PHE A 1165 39.17 -69.91 28.27
CA PHE A 1165 39.14 -70.21 26.83
C PHE A 1165 40.50 -70.14 26.12
N LYS A 1166 41.56 -69.58 26.73
CA LYS A 1166 42.85 -69.34 26.04
C LYS A 1166 43.74 -70.58 25.78
N ARG A 1167 43.23 -71.81 25.93
CA ARG A 1167 43.96 -73.08 25.66
C ARG A 1167 43.28 -73.94 24.58
N LYS A 1168 43.38 -73.51 23.30
CA LYS A 1168 43.37 -74.37 22.08
C LYS A 1168 43.66 -73.57 20.77
N ILE A 1169 44.95 -73.31 20.48
CA ILE A 1169 45.73 -73.81 19.29
C ILE A 1169 45.00 -73.93 17.93
N PRO A 1170 45.58 -73.56 16.73
CA PRO A 1170 46.72 -72.65 16.41
C PRO A 1170 46.68 -71.89 15.02
N TRP A 1171 47.73 -71.10 14.71
CA TRP A 1171 48.31 -70.76 13.36
C TRP A 1171 47.46 -69.94 12.34
N ILE A 1172 47.98 -69.21 11.33
CA ILE A 1172 49.30 -69.02 10.65
C ILE A 1172 49.47 -67.49 10.35
N HIS A 1173 50.63 -66.81 10.53
CA HIS A 1173 51.73 -66.54 9.55
C HIS A 1173 51.28 -65.78 8.26
N VAL A 1174 52.04 -64.83 7.65
CA VAL A 1174 53.40 -64.25 7.85
C VAL A 1174 53.39 -62.83 7.18
N GLN A 1175 54.37 -61.90 7.14
CA GLN A 1175 55.84 -61.89 7.33
C GLN A 1175 56.39 -60.54 7.90
N THR A 1176 57.00 -59.68 7.06
CA THR A 1176 57.91 -58.51 7.35
C THR A 1176 57.71 -57.42 6.25
N GLU A 1177 58.50 -56.37 5.96
CA GLU A 1177 59.81 -55.71 6.29
C GLU A 1177 59.71 -54.28 5.64
N ASP A 1178 60.44 -53.17 5.88
CA ASP A 1178 61.34 -52.57 6.91
C ASP A 1178 61.39 -51.02 6.58
N SER A 1179 62.30 -50.07 6.88
CA SER A 1179 63.62 -49.99 7.56
C SER A 1179 63.95 -48.59 8.19
N GLN A 1180 64.56 -47.64 7.44
CA GLN A 1180 65.27 -46.42 7.90
C GLN A 1180 65.10 -45.24 6.87
N GLU A 1181 65.54 -43.97 7.02
CA GLU A 1181 66.64 -43.36 7.82
C GLU A 1181 66.49 -41.81 8.02
N LYS A 1182 67.06 -41.28 9.14
CA LYS A 1182 67.50 -39.90 9.56
C LYS A 1182 67.11 -38.59 8.79
N ASP A 1183 66.54 -37.60 9.51
CA ASP A 1183 67.19 -36.40 10.14
C ASP A 1183 68.53 -35.82 9.60
N PRO A 1184 68.95 -34.53 9.88
CA PRO A 1184 68.31 -33.40 10.59
C PRO A 1184 68.57 -31.97 9.95
N GLU A 1185 68.50 -30.88 10.76
CA GLU A 1185 69.28 -29.60 10.68
C GLU A 1185 68.90 -28.48 9.65
N VAL A 1186 69.17 -27.15 9.82
CA VAL A 1186 69.32 -26.24 11.01
C VAL A 1186 69.35 -24.73 10.60
N ILE A 1187 69.00 -23.79 11.52
CA ILE A 1187 69.34 -22.33 11.72
C ILE A 1187 69.88 -21.50 10.50
N SER A 1188 69.41 -20.27 10.14
CA SER A 1188 69.83 -18.96 10.74
C SER A 1188 69.09 -17.69 10.23
N THR A 1189 68.80 -16.77 11.16
CA THR A 1189 68.94 -15.27 11.18
C THR A 1189 68.74 -14.34 9.96
N VAL A 1190 67.90 -13.28 10.16
CA VAL A 1190 68.17 -11.80 10.15
C VAL A 1190 68.97 -11.16 8.99
N GLY A 1191 68.60 -9.98 8.44
CA GLY A 1191 67.44 -9.08 8.68
C GLY A 1191 67.72 -7.60 8.28
N GLN A 1192 66.74 -6.72 8.52
CA GLN A 1192 66.72 -5.25 8.21
C GLN A 1192 66.74 -4.88 6.70
N ASN A 1193 66.10 -3.82 6.19
CA ASN A 1193 65.12 -2.82 6.68
C ASN A 1193 64.37 -2.26 5.41
N ASP A 1194 63.48 -1.26 5.35
CA ASP A 1194 63.00 -0.20 6.27
C ASP A 1194 61.58 0.32 5.84
N THR A 1195 61.15 1.41 6.48
CA THR A 1195 60.28 2.53 6.03
C THR A 1195 58.80 2.38 5.60
N MET A 1196 58.01 3.29 6.22
CA MET A 1196 56.73 3.91 5.82
C MET A 1196 55.36 3.21 6.07
N THR A 1197 54.75 3.67 7.17
CA THR A 1197 53.34 4.11 7.32
C THR A 1197 52.21 3.09 7.18
N LYS A 1198 51.76 2.56 8.33
CA LYS A 1198 50.36 2.13 8.54
C LYS A 1198 49.48 3.33 8.92
N VAL A 1199 48.40 3.56 8.19
CA VAL A 1199 47.26 4.36 8.68
C VAL A 1199 46.32 3.43 9.46
N LYS A 1200 45.77 3.89 10.59
CA LYS A 1200 44.83 3.10 11.40
C LYS A 1200 43.42 3.20 10.83
N LEU A 1201 42.73 2.06 10.69
CA LEU A 1201 41.29 2.03 10.47
C LEU A 1201 40.58 2.04 11.83
N SER A 1202 40.23 3.23 12.32
CA SER A 1202 39.58 3.42 13.62
C SER A 1202 38.61 4.60 13.60
N GLU A 1203 37.56 4.51 12.76
CA GLU A 1203 36.54 5.56 12.66
C GLU A 1203 35.19 4.99 12.15
N PHE A 1204 34.45 4.33 13.05
CA PHE A 1204 33.00 4.11 12.93
C PHE A 1204 32.41 4.13 14.36
N PRO A 1205 31.36 4.94 14.64
CA PRO A 1205 30.83 5.11 15.99
C PRO A 1205 30.04 3.90 16.48
N SER A 1206 29.88 3.80 17.80
CA SER A 1206 29.23 2.66 18.45
C SER A 1206 27.69 2.81 18.48
N PRO A 1207 26.91 1.72 18.61
CA PRO A 1207 25.44 1.79 18.66
C PRO A 1207 24.86 2.64 19.81
N LYS A 1208 25.64 2.94 20.87
CA LYS A 1208 25.18 3.77 22.00
C LYS A 1208 25.17 5.27 21.67
N GLU A 1209 26.13 5.75 20.88
CA GLU A 1209 26.21 7.16 20.46
C GLU A 1209 25.08 7.57 19.50
N LEU A 1210 24.43 6.61 18.85
CA LEU A 1210 23.26 6.87 18.01
C LEU A 1210 21.98 7.09 18.84
N MET A 1211 21.85 6.42 20.01
CA MET A 1211 20.67 6.53 20.86
C MET A 1211 20.62 7.83 21.68
N GLU A 1212 21.75 8.33 22.18
CA GLU A 1212 21.76 9.57 22.96
C GLU A 1212 21.35 10.79 22.12
N LYS A 1213 21.76 10.84 20.83
CA LYS A 1213 21.31 11.86 19.88
C LYS A 1213 19.82 11.78 19.53
N GLU A 1214 19.18 10.62 19.69
CA GLU A 1214 17.73 10.48 19.49
C GLU A 1214 16.91 10.80 20.76
N LEU A 1215 17.56 10.83 21.94
CA LEU A 1215 16.95 11.24 23.20
C LEU A 1215 16.96 12.76 23.40
N GLU A 1216 18.08 13.44 23.17
CA GLU A 1216 18.17 14.89 23.38
C GLU A 1216 17.24 15.69 22.46
N ALA A 1217 17.02 15.21 21.23
CA ALA A 1217 16.08 15.79 20.26
C ALA A 1217 14.61 15.79 20.74
N ARG A 1218 14.26 15.03 21.78
CA ARG A 1218 12.92 15.00 22.40
C ARG A 1218 12.78 15.86 23.66
N SER A 1219 13.83 16.54 24.11
CA SER A 1219 13.85 17.28 25.39
C SER A 1219 13.38 18.75 25.32
N ARG A 1220 13.26 19.33 24.12
CA ARG A 1220 12.84 20.73 23.92
C ARG A 1220 11.50 20.86 23.18
N GLY A 1221 10.43 20.51 23.87
CA GLY A 1221 9.04 20.75 23.46
C GLY A 1221 8.12 20.60 24.67
N GLY A 1222 7.70 21.73 25.27
CA GLY A 1222 7.00 21.73 26.55
C GLY A 1222 5.60 21.12 26.51
N ILE A 1223 5.18 20.49 27.60
CA ILE A 1223 3.85 19.86 27.73
C ILE A 1223 2.75 20.95 27.76
N GLY A 1224 2.13 21.20 26.61
CA GLY A 1224 0.86 21.91 26.49
C GLY A 1224 -0.28 20.93 26.19
N ARG A 1225 -1.33 20.90 27.03
CA ARG A 1225 -2.55 20.12 26.76
C ARG A 1225 -3.42 20.80 25.70
N ASN A 1226 -3.01 20.74 24.44
CA ASN A 1226 -3.90 21.00 23.32
C ASN A 1226 -4.34 19.67 22.71
N MET A 1227 -5.60 19.31 22.94
CA MET A 1227 -6.30 18.30 22.16
C MET A 1227 -6.41 18.85 20.73
N GLU A 1228 -5.82 18.16 19.75
CA GLU A 1228 -5.87 18.64 18.36
C GLU A 1228 -7.33 18.67 17.88
N ARG A 1229 -7.84 19.89 17.66
CA ARG A 1229 -9.13 20.10 17.00
C ARG A 1229 -8.97 19.70 15.54
N ILE A 1230 -9.32 18.45 15.23
CA ILE A 1230 -9.56 17.99 13.86
C ILE A 1230 -10.72 18.81 13.32
N VAL A 1231 -10.41 19.88 12.58
CA VAL A 1231 -11.41 20.68 11.86
C VAL A 1231 -11.94 19.78 10.74
N THR A 1232 -13.14 19.24 10.93
CA THR A 1232 -13.85 18.41 9.97
C THR A 1232 -14.25 19.24 8.76
N ARG A 1233 -13.32 19.38 7.81
CA ARG A 1233 -13.65 19.82 6.44
C ARG A 1233 -14.47 18.75 5.74
N GLU A 1234 -15.41 19.21 4.94
CA GLU A 1234 -16.56 18.43 4.53
C GLU A 1234 -16.21 17.55 3.32
N PHE A 1235 -16.62 16.28 3.35
CA PHE A 1235 -16.42 15.35 2.23
C PHE A 1235 -17.66 15.38 1.30
N PRO A 1236 -17.61 16.03 0.12
CA PRO A 1236 -18.52 15.67 -0.96
C PRO A 1236 -18.16 14.24 -1.39
N ASN A 1237 -19.09 13.30 -1.21
CA ASN A 1237 -18.83 11.88 -1.48
C ASN A 1237 -18.92 11.57 -2.99
N CYS A 1238 -18.00 12.16 -3.76
CA CYS A 1238 -17.88 12.04 -5.20
C CYS A 1238 -17.27 10.68 -5.58
N THR A 1239 -18.12 9.65 -5.65
CA THR A 1239 -17.75 8.35 -6.21
C THR A 1239 -17.56 8.45 -7.74
N ASN A 1240 -16.39 8.93 -8.17
CA ASN A 1240 -15.81 8.74 -9.51
C ASN A 1240 -14.34 9.24 -9.54
N VAL A 1241 -13.41 8.32 -9.30
CA VAL A 1241 -11.96 8.33 -9.61
C VAL A 1241 -11.59 6.90 -9.96
#